data_AF-A0A2E7TWM5-F1
#
_entry.id   AF-A0A2E7TWM5-F1
#
_cell.length_a   1.000
_cell.length_b   1.000
_cell.length_c   1.000
_cell.angle_alpha   90.00
_cell.angle_beta   90.00
_cell.angle_gamma   90.00
#
_symmetry.space_group_name_H-M   'P 1'
#
loop_
_entity.id
_entity.type
_entity.pdbx_description
1 polymer ?
#
loop_
_entity_poly.entity_id
_entity_poly.type
_entity_poly.pdbx_seq_one_letter_code
_entity_poly.pdbx_strand_id
1 'polypeptide(L)'
;MHVGLGAATSVDSIVVRWPSGGFSTHGPFAADSIHIVLEPGAEPWLTNGCTNADACNYEMAATVDDGTCFFPSAGLDCSGSPLPDFPTLATHSVARIWNEATLLSIRHDWARPTVHARNLWHTSALMYDAWAAWGADTIVGAQPWLLGNQQGNYTCPFDGSPDIEAENRQAARRLSISYGVYRLLQHRFVNAPRAERITTHIDSQMEALGYDTAWHETDYTNGTWMERAASLGNYLAENYIAYGLQDGSFEVIDYQNTYYNPMNWNLVMDEPGNPNMFFPNRWQPLQLAEFIDQSGNEGSNISPDFLSPEWGDVQPFAMTAADTAQFERLGSTYTVYHDPGPPAQINPNEETGLESDYKWGHTLVALWASHLDPSDSVVWDIGPGAFSWNGFLPSSVEEARDYYAVDGVPVALGVEPGHPFNPVTGEPYSAQPVLRGDFTRVLAEYWADGPDSETPPGHWFTLLNYVNDQPELQRKWRGLGEPLAPLDWDVIAYFSMGGAMHDAAIAAWSCKGWHDYVRPVSALRWMADRGQCTDPELPNYHGAGLPIIPGHIEQISPEDPIELRGPNNEHLYEMKIRCWKGPDYIGVPALQWAGVDWIRAREWWPYQRPTFVTPPFAGYVSGHSTFSRAAAEVLTALTGDAYFPGGLGAFPVEAHEFLVFEDGPSMDFELQWATYRDAADQSALSRIWGGIHPPIDDFPGRAMGEVLGMDAFLLAEQYAFPLLGTDCFEAGGYPCLCPGDFNSDGLRNLPDLLLLLVHFGEAVDVGGNGASPVLDLDGSGDVNTGDLLGMLTVWGQPC
;
A
#
# COMPACT_ATOMS: atom_id res chain seq x y z
N MET A 1 -9.55 -37.57 -19.18
CA MET A 1 -9.61 -38.48 -20.36
C MET A 1 -10.71 -37.98 -21.29
N HIS A 2 -10.42 -37.73 -22.57
CA HIS A 2 -11.43 -37.34 -23.56
C HIS A 2 -11.81 -38.57 -24.40
N VAL A 3 -13.10 -38.91 -24.47
CA VAL A 3 -13.63 -40.06 -25.21
C VAL A 3 -14.67 -39.57 -26.20
N GLY A 4 -14.48 -39.83 -27.49
CA GLY A 4 -15.45 -39.46 -28.53
C GLY A 4 -15.34 -40.38 -29.75
N LEU A 5 -16.48 -40.88 -30.23
CA LEU A 5 -16.59 -41.68 -31.46
C LEU A 5 -17.81 -41.21 -32.27
N GLY A 6 -17.62 -40.18 -33.11
CA GLY A 6 -18.60 -39.78 -34.13
C GLY A 6 -19.90 -39.19 -33.56
N ALA A 7 -21.05 -39.81 -33.88
CA ALA A 7 -22.38 -39.30 -33.53
C ALA A 7 -22.93 -39.82 -32.17
N ALA A 8 -22.07 -40.39 -31.32
CA ALA A 8 -22.47 -40.89 -30.01
C ALA A 8 -22.77 -39.72 -29.05
N THR A 9 -23.93 -39.77 -28.38
CA THR A 9 -24.40 -38.72 -27.44
C THR A 9 -24.25 -39.12 -25.96
N SER A 10 -23.63 -40.26 -25.68
CA SER A 10 -23.43 -40.77 -24.31
C SER A 10 -22.31 -41.81 -24.24
N VAL A 11 -21.71 -41.95 -23.06
CA VAL A 11 -20.76 -43.01 -22.73
C VAL A 11 -21.45 -43.99 -21.78
N ASP A 12 -21.63 -45.24 -22.20
CA ASP A 12 -22.37 -46.24 -21.41
C ASP A 12 -21.65 -46.59 -20.10
N SER A 13 -20.33 -46.81 -20.17
CA SER A 13 -19.51 -47.03 -18.98
C SER A 13 -18.03 -46.77 -19.24
N ILE A 14 -17.33 -46.38 -18.17
CA ILE A 14 -15.87 -46.27 -18.09
C ILE A 14 -15.41 -47.25 -17.00
N VAL A 15 -14.46 -48.12 -17.34
CA VAL A 15 -13.81 -49.00 -16.37
C VAL A 15 -12.42 -48.46 -16.07
N VAL A 16 -12.21 -48.02 -14.83
CA VAL A 16 -10.93 -47.53 -14.34
C VAL A 16 -10.21 -48.65 -13.60
N ARG A 17 -8.94 -48.86 -13.93
CA ARG A 17 -8.02 -49.69 -13.16
C ARG A 17 -7.11 -48.77 -12.35
N TRP A 18 -7.17 -48.89 -11.03
CA TRP A 18 -6.43 -48.03 -10.11
C TRP A 18 -4.98 -48.52 -9.90
N PRO A 19 -4.04 -47.62 -9.55
CA PRO A 19 -2.67 -48.00 -9.21
C PRO A 19 -2.56 -49.02 -8.07
N SER A 20 -3.53 -49.03 -7.14
CA SER A 20 -3.68 -50.03 -6.07
C SER A 20 -3.96 -51.45 -6.58
N GLY A 21 -4.34 -51.60 -7.85
CA GLY A 21 -4.79 -52.84 -8.46
C GLY A 21 -6.30 -53.07 -8.43
N GLY A 22 -7.09 -52.18 -7.83
CA GLY A 22 -8.55 -52.21 -7.85
C GLY A 22 -9.17 -51.86 -9.21
N PHE A 23 -10.42 -52.26 -9.42
CA PHE A 23 -11.22 -51.86 -10.59
C PHE A 23 -12.50 -51.18 -10.15
N SER A 24 -12.94 -50.18 -10.91
CA SER A 24 -14.24 -49.55 -10.72
C SER A 24 -14.89 -49.22 -12.07
N THR A 25 -16.21 -49.29 -12.12
CA THR A 25 -17.01 -49.04 -13.33
C THR A 25 -17.96 -47.88 -13.05
N HIS A 26 -17.96 -46.88 -13.92
CA HIS A 26 -18.72 -45.64 -13.77
C HIS A 26 -19.50 -45.31 -15.04
N GLY A 27 -20.65 -44.68 -14.90
CA GLY A 27 -21.56 -44.32 -15.99
C GLY A 27 -23.00 -44.73 -15.73
N PRO A 28 -23.92 -44.43 -16.66
CA PRO A 28 -23.67 -43.77 -17.94
C PRO A 28 -23.40 -42.26 -17.79
N PHE A 29 -22.67 -41.68 -18.75
CA PHE A 29 -22.37 -40.25 -18.82
C PHE A 29 -22.97 -39.62 -20.07
N ALA A 30 -23.43 -38.36 -19.97
CA ALA A 30 -23.87 -37.58 -21.12
C ALA A 30 -22.67 -37.15 -21.98
N ALA A 31 -22.91 -36.77 -23.24
CA ALA A 31 -21.91 -36.04 -24.03
C ALA A 31 -21.71 -34.62 -23.45
N ASP A 32 -20.52 -34.05 -23.67
CA ASP A 32 -20.12 -32.71 -23.24
C ASP A 32 -20.21 -32.45 -21.72
N SER A 33 -20.01 -33.48 -20.89
CA SER A 33 -20.00 -33.37 -19.43
C SER A 33 -18.65 -33.77 -18.80
N ILE A 34 -18.28 -33.10 -17.70
CA ILE A 34 -17.07 -33.38 -16.93
C ILE A 34 -17.47 -34.14 -15.65
N HIS A 35 -16.78 -35.25 -15.37
CA HIS A 35 -17.02 -36.08 -14.19
C HIS A 35 -15.71 -36.42 -13.49
N ILE A 36 -15.73 -36.31 -12.16
CA ILE A 36 -14.65 -36.77 -11.28
C ILE A 36 -14.99 -38.19 -10.80
N VAL A 37 -13.99 -39.06 -10.81
CA VAL A 37 -14.10 -40.45 -10.36
C VAL A 37 -12.97 -40.73 -9.38
N LEU A 38 -13.30 -41.19 -8.17
CA LEU A 38 -12.34 -41.50 -7.10
C LEU A 38 -12.19 -43.01 -6.91
N GLU A 39 -11.03 -43.42 -6.39
CA GLU A 39 -10.81 -44.82 -6.00
C GLU A 39 -11.71 -45.19 -4.80
N PRO A 40 -12.40 -46.34 -4.82
CA PRO A 40 -13.20 -46.80 -3.68
C PRO A 40 -12.36 -46.96 -2.41
N GLY A 41 -12.62 -46.12 -1.40
CA GLY A 41 -11.89 -46.10 -0.13
C GLY A 41 -10.69 -45.14 -0.10
N ALA A 42 -10.46 -44.36 -1.14
CA ALA A 42 -9.62 -43.17 -1.02
C ALA A 42 -10.33 -42.16 -0.11
N GLU A 43 -9.67 -41.78 0.97
CA GLU A 43 -10.04 -40.65 1.83
C GLU A 43 -9.23 -39.45 1.31
N PRO A 44 -9.75 -38.60 0.41
CA PRO A 44 -8.99 -37.55 -0.27
C PRO A 44 -8.66 -36.36 0.63
N TRP A 45 -8.98 -36.45 1.92
CA TRP A 45 -9.04 -35.30 2.82
C TRP A 45 -7.81 -35.18 3.73
N LEU A 46 -6.91 -36.17 3.72
CA LEU A 46 -5.76 -36.24 4.62
C LEU A 46 -4.52 -36.74 3.86
N THR A 47 -4.07 -35.94 2.89
CA THR A 47 -2.74 -36.10 2.32
C THR A 47 -1.79 -35.22 3.13
N ASN A 48 -0.90 -35.86 3.88
CA ASN A 48 0.16 -35.20 4.64
C ASN A 48 1.31 -34.88 3.68
N GLY A 49 1.73 -33.63 3.64
CA GLY A 49 2.84 -33.13 2.82
C GLY A 49 2.97 -31.63 3.01
N CYS A 50 3.96 -30.99 2.38
CA CYS A 50 4.09 -29.55 2.52
C CYS A 50 2.94 -28.83 1.79
N THR A 51 2.08 -28.13 2.53
CA THR A 51 0.94 -27.38 1.97
C THR A 51 1.31 -25.95 1.54
N ASN A 52 2.54 -25.51 1.84
CA ASN A 52 2.98 -24.16 1.53
C ASN A 52 3.48 -24.08 0.08
N ALA A 53 2.78 -23.29 -0.76
CA ALA A 53 3.08 -23.12 -2.19
C ALA A 53 4.50 -22.62 -2.47
N ASP A 54 5.12 -21.91 -1.52
CA ASP A 54 6.46 -21.35 -1.66
C ASP A 54 7.58 -22.32 -1.28
N ALA A 55 7.23 -23.48 -0.74
CA ALA A 55 8.21 -24.47 -0.34
C ALA A 55 8.77 -25.20 -1.56
N CYS A 56 10.04 -25.54 -1.49
CA CYS A 56 10.72 -26.32 -2.52
C CYS A 56 10.22 -27.75 -2.65
N ASN A 57 9.50 -28.22 -1.64
CA ASN A 57 8.78 -29.48 -1.63
C ASN A 57 7.27 -29.29 -1.50
N TYR A 58 6.72 -28.16 -1.94
CA TYR A 58 5.28 -27.96 -2.01
C TYR A 58 4.61 -29.14 -2.70
N GLU A 59 3.58 -29.68 -2.05
CA GLU A 59 2.77 -30.77 -2.56
C GLU A 59 1.34 -30.27 -2.74
N MET A 60 0.96 -29.98 -3.99
CA MET A 60 -0.40 -29.51 -4.34
C MET A 60 -1.53 -30.45 -3.88
N ALA A 61 -1.23 -31.73 -3.67
CA ALA A 61 -2.19 -32.71 -3.16
C ALA A 61 -2.30 -32.72 -1.63
N ALA A 62 -1.38 -32.07 -0.90
CA ALA A 62 -1.38 -32.02 0.55
C ALA A 62 -2.54 -31.15 1.05
N THR A 63 -3.30 -31.71 1.99
CA THR A 63 -4.41 -31.03 2.68
C THR A 63 -4.08 -30.79 4.15
N VAL A 64 -2.99 -31.37 4.65
CA VAL A 64 -2.48 -31.21 6.02
C VAL A 64 -0.97 -31.08 5.96
N ASP A 65 -0.44 -29.99 6.53
CA ASP A 65 1.00 -29.77 6.64
C ASP A 65 1.63 -30.82 7.57
N ASP A 66 2.65 -31.52 7.08
CA ASP A 66 3.39 -32.53 7.83
C ASP A 66 4.66 -31.99 8.50
N GLY A 67 4.90 -30.68 8.38
CA GLY A 67 6.06 -29.98 8.93
C GLY A 67 7.34 -30.23 8.15
N THR A 68 7.26 -30.79 6.94
CA THR A 68 8.44 -31.06 6.11
C THR A 68 8.79 -29.95 5.14
N CYS A 69 8.01 -28.86 5.08
CA CYS A 69 8.28 -27.73 4.20
C CYS A 69 9.72 -27.22 4.36
N PHE A 70 10.47 -27.18 3.27
CA PHE A 70 11.77 -26.50 3.23
C PHE A 70 11.77 -25.43 2.14
N PHE A 71 12.47 -24.34 2.42
CA PHE A 71 12.49 -23.14 1.60
C PHE A 71 13.92 -22.89 1.09
N PRO A 72 14.08 -22.18 -0.03
CA PRO A 72 15.41 -21.87 -0.52
C PRO A 72 16.05 -20.78 0.36
N SER A 73 17.39 -20.77 0.43
CA SER A 73 18.13 -19.70 1.11
C SER A 73 17.94 -18.37 0.39
N ALA A 74 18.17 -17.25 1.09
CA ALA A 74 18.08 -15.91 0.53
C ALA A 74 18.87 -15.80 -0.79
N GLY A 75 18.18 -15.37 -1.85
CA GLY A 75 18.76 -15.21 -3.19
C GLY A 75 19.00 -16.50 -3.96
N LEU A 76 18.48 -17.63 -3.51
CA LEU A 76 18.51 -18.89 -4.23
C LEU A 76 17.09 -19.34 -4.60
N ASP A 77 17.00 -20.14 -5.66
CA ASP A 77 15.83 -20.95 -5.98
C ASP A 77 15.88 -22.29 -5.24
N CYS A 78 14.83 -23.11 -5.43
CA CYS A 78 14.72 -24.42 -4.81
C CYS A 78 15.71 -25.47 -5.28
N SER A 79 16.50 -25.18 -6.32
CA SER A 79 17.63 -25.99 -6.76
C SER A 79 18.96 -25.53 -6.14
N GLY A 80 18.95 -24.45 -5.34
CA GLY A 80 20.15 -23.79 -4.82
C GLY A 80 20.85 -22.91 -5.86
N SER A 81 20.19 -22.59 -6.98
CA SER A 81 20.72 -21.68 -8.00
C SER A 81 20.40 -20.24 -7.63
N PRO A 82 21.30 -19.26 -7.87
CA PRO A 82 21.01 -17.87 -7.60
C PRO A 82 19.79 -17.37 -8.38
N LEU A 83 18.89 -16.65 -7.71
CA LEU A 83 17.83 -15.90 -8.37
C LEU A 83 18.47 -14.78 -9.19
N PRO A 84 18.19 -14.68 -10.51
CA PRO A 84 18.88 -13.76 -11.42
C PRO A 84 18.87 -12.30 -10.97
N ASP A 85 17.81 -11.88 -10.28
CA ASP A 85 17.55 -10.49 -9.89
C ASP A 85 17.66 -10.25 -8.38
N PHE A 86 18.19 -11.19 -7.60
CA PHE A 86 18.36 -10.98 -6.16
C PHE A 86 19.44 -9.94 -5.87
N PRO A 87 19.19 -8.94 -5.02
CA PRO A 87 20.16 -7.88 -4.76
C PRO A 87 21.39 -8.43 -4.04
N THR A 88 22.57 -8.11 -4.57
CA THR A 88 23.86 -8.41 -3.93
C THR A 88 24.68 -7.13 -3.82
N LEU A 89 25.72 -7.10 -2.99
CA LEU A 89 26.61 -5.93 -2.90
C LEU A 89 27.35 -5.61 -4.22
N ALA A 90 27.34 -6.54 -5.18
CA ALA A 90 27.89 -6.31 -6.52
C ALA A 90 26.94 -5.51 -7.42
N THR A 91 25.63 -5.59 -7.17
CA THR A 91 24.58 -4.97 -8.00
C THR A 91 23.88 -3.81 -7.30
N HIS A 92 23.78 -3.83 -5.97
CA HIS A 92 22.96 -2.92 -5.19
C HIS A 92 23.66 -2.43 -3.91
N SER A 93 23.15 -1.36 -3.31
CA SER A 93 23.63 -0.89 -2.01
C SER A 93 23.19 -1.80 -0.87
N VAL A 94 23.84 -1.68 0.29
CA VAL A 94 23.43 -2.40 1.51
C VAL A 94 22.03 -1.98 1.97
N ALA A 95 21.61 -0.74 1.74
CA ALA A 95 20.29 -0.27 2.10
C ALA A 95 19.21 -0.96 1.25
N ARG A 96 19.46 -1.08 -0.07
CA ARG A 96 18.59 -1.82 -1.00
C ARG A 96 18.45 -3.29 -0.65
N ILE A 97 19.54 -3.94 -0.21
CA ILE A 97 19.53 -5.33 0.29
C ILE A 97 18.67 -5.48 1.55
N TRP A 98 18.83 -4.59 2.53
CA TRP A 98 18.04 -4.65 3.76
C TRP A 98 16.58 -4.23 3.55
N ASN A 99 16.30 -3.35 2.59
CA ASN A 99 14.94 -3.04 2.19
C ASN A 99 14.21 -4.28 1.64
N GLU A 100 14.83 -5.09 0.77
CA GLU A 100 14.20 -6.35 0.33
C GLU A 100 13.99 -7.34 1.48
N ALA A 101 14.92 -7.41 2.43
CA ALA A 101 14.72 -8.24 3.61
C ALA A 101 13.51 -7.77 4.45
N THR A 102 13.31 -6.46 4.59
CA THR A 102 12.12 -5.89 5.23
C THR A 102 10.84 -6.23 4.45
N LEU A 103 10.84 -6.02 3.12
CA LEU A 103 9.70 -6.33 2.26
C LEU A 103 9.33 -7.82 2.31
N LEU A 104 10.32 -8.72 2.21
CA LEU A 104 10.12 -10.15 2.38
C LEU A 104 9.59 -10.51 3.77
N SER A 105 10.06 -9.84 4.82
CA SER A 105 9.54 -10.04 6.17
C SER A 105 8.06 -9.68 6.25
N ILE A 106 7.64 -8.60 5.58
CA ILE A 106 6.24 -8.16 5.51
C ILE A 106 5.37 -9.16 4.75
N ARG A 107 5.82 -9.70 3.60
CA ARG A 107 5.10 -10.76 2.84
C ARG A 107 4.85 -12.03 3.68
N HIS A 108 5.59 -12.19 4.76
CA HIS A 108 5.57 -13.37 5.62
C HIS A 108 4.99 -13.11 7.02
N ASP A 109 4.39 -11.92 7.20
CA ASP A 109 3.64 -11.54 8.38
C ASP A 109 2.14 -11.45 8.08
N TRP A 110 1.32 -11.14 9.10
CA TRP A 110 -0.09 -10.79 8.94
C TRP A 110 -0.26 -9.52 8.11
N ALA A 111 -1.37 -9.41 7.37
CA ALA A 111 -1.73 -8.21 6.61
C ALA A 111 -2.12 -7.04 7.54
N ARG A 112 -1.13 -6.24 7.93
CA ARG A 112 -1.28 -5.13 8.90
C ARG A 112 -0.70 -3.83 8.34
N PRO A 113 -1.39 -3.15 7.42
CA PRO A 113 -0.82 -2.02 6.67
C PRO A 113 -0.29 -0.88 7.55
N THR A 114 -0.93 -0.58 8.68
CA THR A 114 -0.45 0.42 9.66
C THR A 114 0.86 0.01 10.32
N VAL A 115 0.94 -1.24 10.78
CA VAL A 115 2.15 -1.82 11.40
C VAL A 115 3.28 -1.91 10.38
N HIS A 116 2.98 -2.26 9.13
CA HIS A 116 3.98 -2.40 8.07
C HIS A 116 4.50 -1.08 7.54
N ALA A 117 3.65 -0.06 7.40
CA ALA A 117 4.11 1.31 7.14
C ALA A 117 5.11 1.79 8.21
N ARG A 118 4.80 1.51 9.49
CA ARG A 118 5.69 1.81 10.61
C ARG A 118 6.98 0.98 10.63
N ASN A 119 6.92 -0.30 10.26
CA ASN A 119 8.12 -1.15 10.14
C ASN A 119 9.05 -0.65 9.01
N LEU A 120 8.48 -0.27 7.87
CA LEU A 120 9.21 0.37 6.77
C LEU A 120 9.85 1.68 7.23
N TRP A 121 9.10 2.51 7.96
CA TRP A 121 9.64 3.74 8.53
C TRP A 121 10.79 3.53 9.50
N HIS A 122 10.62 2.69 10.52
CA HIS A 122 11.66 2.47 11.52
C HIS A 122 12.92 1.84 10.92
N THR A 123 12.78 0.94 9.94
CA THR A 123 13.94 0.39 9.23
C THR A 123 14.62 1.44 8.36
N SER A 124 13.87 2.25 7.60
CA SER A 124 14.41 3.36 6.82
C SER A 124 15.12 4.41 7.66
N ALA A 125 14.49 4.87 8.75
CA ALA A 125 15.05 5.87 9.66
C ALA A 125 16.30 5.33 10.37
N LEU A 126 16.30 4.06 10.79
CA LEU A 126 17.49 3.43 11.36
C LEU A 126 18.64 3.39 10.34
N MET A 127 18.36 3.02 9.09
CA MET A 127 19.38 3.03 8.04
C MET A 127 19.95 4.43 7.79
N TYR A 128 19.07 5.43 7.83
CA TYR A 128 19.42 6.84 7.72
C TYR A 128 20.32 7.31 8.88
N ASP A 129 19.94 7.04 10.13
CA ASP A 129 20.73 7.40 11.31
C ASP A 129 22.09 6.70 11.31
N ALA A 130 22.12 5.40 10.96
CA ALA A 130 23.36 4.65 10.81
C ALA A 130 24.27 5.25 9.73
N TRP A 131 23.70 5.74 8.64
CA TRP A 131 24.44 6.37 7.55
C TRP A 131 24.97 7.76 7.92
N ALA A 132 24.13 8.58 8.56
CA ALA A 132 24.44 9.95 9.00
C ALA A 132 25.49 9.95 10.12
N ALA A 133 25.44 8.99 11.05
CA ALA A 133 26.39 8.88 12.16
C ALA A 133 27.86 8.73 11.73
N TRP A 134 28.13 8.21 10.53
CA TRP A 134 29.47 8.09 9.95
C TRP A 134 29.79 9.19 8.91
N GLY A 135 28.94 10.23 8.85
CA GLY A 135 29.15 11.45 8.07
C GLY A 135 30.24 12.34 8.67
N ALA A 136 30.58 13.43 7.98
CA ALA A 136 31.41 14.48 8.58
C ALA A 136 30.55 15.30 9.55
N ASP A 137 30.98 15.40 10.82
CA ASP A 137 30.33 16.19 11.86
C ASP A 137 30.46 17.69 11.54
N THR A 138 29.49 18.19 10.78
CA THR A 138 29.41 19.58 10.30
C THR A 138 27.94 19.99 10.35
N ILE A 139 27.66 21.27 10.65
CA ILE A 139 26.27 21.76 10.72
C ILE A 139 25.56 21.72 9.34
N VAL A 140 26.35 21.56 8.26
CA VAL A 140 25.89 21.40 6.87
C VAL A 140 25.72 19.95 6.44
N GLY A 141 26.22 19.00 7.22
CA GLY A 141 26.15 17.57 6.94
C GLY A 141 24.79 16.99 7.31
N ALA A 142 24.48 15.80 6.80
CA ALA A 142 23.25 15.10 7.16
C ALA A 142 23.13 14.94 8.68
N GLN A 143 21.99 15.33 9.22
CA GLN A 143 21.69 15.26 10.65
C GLN A 143 20.89 13.99 10.93
N PRO A 144 21.25 13.17 11.95
CA PRO A 144 20.42 12.02 12.31
C PRO A 144 19.03 12.46 12.79
N TRP A 145 18.03 11.61 12.65
CA TRP A 145 16.65 11.85 13.07
C TRP A 145 16.39 11.47 14.52
N LEU A 146 16.63 10.20 14.90
CA LEU A 146 16.43 9.73 16.28
C LEU A 146 17.73 9.85 17.07
N LEU A 147 18.84 9.35 16.51
CA LEU A 147 20.16 9.30 17.14
C LEU A 147 20.66 10.70 17.53
N GLY A 148 20.95 10.90 18.82
CA GLY A 148 21.37 12.19 19.36
C GLY A 148 20.24 13.18 19.59
N ASN A 149 18.99 12.83 19.25
CA ASN A 149 17.85 13.71 19.25
C ASN A 149 16.70 13.21 20.14
N GLN A 150 15.69 14.07 20.31
CA GLN A 150 14.46 13.76 21.01
C GLN A 150 13.30 13.70 20.02
N GLN A 151 12.55 12.59 20.04
CA GLN A 151 11.33 12.40 19.26
C GLN A 151 10.17 12.11 20.21
N GLY A 152 9.19 13.02 20.26
CA GLY A 152 8.15 13.02 21.29
C GLY A 152 8.75 13.02 22.70
N ASN A 153 8.45 11.99 23.49
CA ASN A 153 8.97 11.81 24.85
C ASN A 153 10.21 10.91 24.95
N TYR A 154 10.74 10.44 23.81
CA TYR A 154 11.91 9.57 23.76
C TYR A 154 13.16 10.35 23.36
N THR A 155 14.27 10.11 24.04
CA THR A 155 15.58 10.68 23.69
C THR A 155 16.55 9.54 23.45
N CYS A 156 17.26 9.58 22.32
CA CYS A 156 18.35 8.66 22.00
C CYS A 156 19.68 9.41 22.15
N PRO A 157 20.46 9.18 23.21
CA PRO A 157 21.76 9.83 23.38
C PRO A 157 22.75 9.41 22.29
N PHE A 158 23.66 10.33 21.91
CA PHE A 158 24.74 10.01 20.98
C PHE A 158 26.02 10.73 21.37
N ASP A 159 27.10 9.96 21.56
CA ASP A 159 28.42 10.47 21.93
C ASP A 159 29.31 10.82 20.71
N GLY A 160 28.74 10.75 19.49
CA GLY A 160 29.47 10.94 18.24
C GLY A 160 30.21 9.67 17.78
N SER A 161 30.52 9.63 16.48
CA SER A 161 31.39 8.60 15.91
C SER A 161 32.84 9.10 15.85
N PRO A 162 33.84 8.24 16.06
CA PRO A 162 35.23 8.62 15.87
C PRO A 162 35.50 8.98 14.40
N ASP A 163 36.38 9.95 14.16
CA ASP A 163 36.86 10.19 12.80
C ASP A 163 37.70 9.01 12.31
N ILE A 164 37.33 8.50 11.14
CA ILE A 164 37.97 7.38 10.46
C ILE A 164 38.26 7.77 9.01
N GLU A 165 39.26 7.11 8.42
CA GLU A 165 39.63 7.33 7.03
C GLU A 165 38.42 7.19 6.10
N ALA A 166 38.34 8.05 5.08
CA ALA A 166 37.17 8.13 4.18
C ALA A 166 36.83 6.77 3.52
N GLU A 167 37.84 5.96 3.21
CA GLU A 167 37.65 4.61 2.66
C GLU A 167 36.97 3.63 3.63
N ASN A 168 37.16 3.82 4.94
CA ASN A 168 36.57 2.97 5.98
C ASN A 168 35.14 3.40 6.35
N ARG A 169 34.76 4.67 6.08
CA ARG A 169 33.39 5.17 6.37
C ARG A 169 32.30 4.39 5.66
N GLN A 170 32.53 4.01 4.40
CA GLN A 170 31.56 3.21 3.66
C GLN A 170 31.37 1.82 4.29
N ALA A 171 32.44 1.19 4.75
CA ALA A 171 32.37 -0.10 5.44
C ALA A 171 31.69 0.03 6.81
N ALA A 172 31.96 1.10 7.55
CA ALA A 172 31.30 1.39 8.82
C ALA A 172 29.78 1.58 8.65
N ARG A 173 29.35 2.37 7.65
CA ARG A 173 27.94 2.51 7.29
C ARG A 173 27.27 1.16 6.98
N ARG A 174 27.95 0.31 6.20
CA ARG A 174 27.44 -1.05 5.87
C ARG A 174 27.26 -1.92 7.10
N LEU A 175 28.22 -1.91 8.02
CA LEU A 175 28.15 -2.65 9.28
C LEU A 175 27.00 -2.12 10.15
N SER A 176 26.94 -0.81 10.41
CA SER A 176 25.91 -0.22 11.27
C SER A 176 24.50 -0.44 10.74
N ILE A 177 24.28 -0.23 9.43
CA ILE A 177 23.00 -0.54 8.78
C ILE A 177 22.62 -2.00 8.98
N SER A 178 23.56 -2.92 8.71
CA SER A 178 23.24 -4.35 8.69
C SER A 178 22.92 -4.90 10.07
N TYR A 179 23.75 -4.59 11.07
CA TYR A 179 23.47 -5.01 12.44
C TYR A 179 22.19 -4.38 12.98
N GLY A 180 21.93 -3.11 12.69
CA GLY A 180 20.74 -2.44 13.20
C GLY A 180 19.44 -2.96 12.58
N VAL A 181 19.36 -3.07 11.25
CA VAL A 181 18.15 -3.61 10.60
C VAL A 181 17.95 -5.07 10.99
N TYR A 182 18.99 -5.89 11.01
CA TYR A 182 18.92 -7.29 11.43
C TYR A 182 18.27 -7.45 12.81
N ARG A 183 18.75 -6.70 13.83
CA ARG A 183 18.19 -6.76 15.19
C ARG A 183 16.76 -6.22 15.26
N LEU A 184 16.46 -5.17 14.52
CA LEU A 184 15.12 -4.61 14.47
C LEU A 184 14.14 -5.63 13.87
N LEU A 185 14.47 -6.26 12.73
CA LEU A 185 13.62 -7.27 12.10
C LEU A 185 13.41 -8.49 13.00
N GLN A 186 14.45 -8.96 13.69
CA GLN A 186 14.32 -10.04 14.69
C GLN A 186 13.28 -9.71 15.77
N HIS A 187 13.21 -8.45 16.21
CA HIS A 187 12.21 -8.01 17.19
C HIS A 187 10.81 -7.91 16.57
N ARG A 188 10.68 -7.21 15.44
CA ARG A 188 9.37 -6.88 14.83
C ARG A 188 8.59 -8.12 14.38
N PHE A 189 9.30 -9.12 13.87
CA PHE A 189 8.70 -10.29 13.24
C PHE A 189 8.76 -11.56 14.10
N VAL A 190 9.10 -11.43 15.39
CA VAL A 190 9.18 -12.59 16.31
C VAL A 190 7.87 -13.38 16.42
N ASN A 191 6.74 -12.70 16.29
CA ASN A 191 5.40 -13.27 16.37
C ASN A 191 4.71 -13.43 15.00
N ALA A 192 5.44 -13.25 13.90
CA ALA A 192 4.89 -13.41 12.56
C ALA A 192 4.50 -14.89 12.29
N PRO A 193 3.44 -15.18 11.51
CA PRO A 193 3.03 -16.54 11.18
C PRO A 193 4.15 -17.40 10.59
N ARG A 194 5.04 -16.78 9.82
CA ARG A 194 6.17 -17.45 9.15
C ARG A 194 7.53 -16.96 9.70
N ALA A 195 7.62 -16.66 10.99
CA ALA A 195 8.82 -16.10 11.64
C ALA A 195 10.11 -16.93 11.40
N GLU A 196 10.02 -18.25 11.29
CA GLU A 196 11.18 -19.11 10.99
C GLU A 196 11.76 -18.83 9.60
N ARG A 197 10.89 -18.61 8.60
CA ARG A 197 11.31 -18.25 7.23
C ARG A 197 11.97 -16.88 7.21
N ILE A 198 11.38 -15.92 7.92
CA ILE A 198 11.94 -14.57 8.06
C ILE A 198 13.33 -14.63 8.71
N THR A 199 13.46 -15.36 9.82
CA THR A 199 14.72 -15.53 10.55
C THR A 199 15.78 -16.18 9.67
N THR A 200 15.43 -17.27 8.98
CA THR A 200 16.34 -17.96 8.05
C THR A 200 16.86 -17.02 6.96
N HIS A 201 15.98 -16.18 6.41
CA HIS A 201 16.33 -15.22 5.38
C HIS A 201 17.33 -14.16 5.89
N ILE A 202 17.02 -13.49 7.00
CA ILE A 202 17.89 -12.42 7.53
C ILE A 202 19.23 -12.96 8.08
N ASP A 203 19.25 -14.19 8.60
CA ASP A 203 20.49 -14.88 9.01
C ASP A 203 21.37 -15.20 7.80
N SER A 204 20.78 -15.74 6.74
CA SER A 204 21.48 -16.03 5.48
C SER A 204 22.06 -14.75 4.86
N GLN A 205 21.34 -13.62 4.99
CA GLN A 205 21.81 -12.33 4.53
C GLN A 205 23.03 -11.83 5.31
N MET A 206 23.03 -11.96 6.65
CA MET A 206 24.20 -11.66 7.47
C MET A 206 25.40 -12.53 7.11
N GLU A 207 25.18 -13.83 6.88
CA GLU A 207 26.22 -14.76 6.43
C GLU A 207 26.79 -14.37 5.06
N ALA A 208 25.93 -14.03 4.09
CA ALA A 208 26.35 -13.58 2.75
C ALA A 208 27.17 -12.29 2.80
N LEU A 209 26.90 -11.40 3.76
CA LEU A 209 27.67 -10.18 4.02
C LEU A 209 28.97 -10.44 4.81
N GLY A 210 29.15 -11.65 5.37
CA GLY A 210 30.31 -12.03 6.17
C GLY A 210 30.28 -11.48 7.60
N TYR A 211 29.09 -11.24 8.16
CA TYR A 211 28.89 -10.65 9.48
C TYR A 211 28.49 -11.70 10.54
N ASP A 212 29.00 -11.54 11.76
CA ASP A 212 28.78 -12.47 12.86
C ASP A 212 27.45 -12.18 13.59
N THR A 213 26.47 -13.05 13.40
CA THR A 213 25.16 -12.93 14.04
C THR A 213 25.19 -13.04 15.56
N ALA A 214 26.29 -13.56 16.15
CA ALA A 214 26.50 -13.66 17.59
C ALA A 214 27.09 -12.38 18.22
N TRP A 215 27.40 -11.34 17.43
CA TRP A 215 27.86 -10.05 17.95
C TRP A 215 26.68 -9.22 18.47
N HIS A 216 26.55 -9.08 19.79
CA HIS A 216 25.46 -8.39 20.46
C HIS A 216 25.89 -7.13 21.24
N GLU A 217 27.17 -6.74 21.17
CA GLU A 217 27.65 -5.55 21.86
C GLU A 217 26.93 -4.29 21.35
N THR A 218 26.60 -3.37 22.26
CA THR A 218 25.96 -2.07 21.97
C THR A 218 26.84 -0.88 22.35
N ASP A 219 27.96 -1.10 23.06
CA ASP A 219 28.93 -0.05 23.35
C ASP A 219 29.74 0.29 22.09
N TYR A 220 29.28 1.32 21.36
CA TYR A 220 29.94 1.83 20.16
C TYR A 220 31.10 2.79 20.46
N THR A 221 31.42 3.04 21.74
CA THR A 221 32.48 3.99 22.14
C THR A 221 33.85 3.32 22.27
N ASN A 222 33.91 1.98 22.26
CA ASN A 222 35.12 1.19 22.45
C ASN A 222 35.34 0.12 21.37
N GLY A 223 36.58 -0.37 21.27
CA GLY A 223 36.99 -1.35 20.25
C GLY A 223 37.51 -0.72 18.95
N THR A 224 37.77 -1.57 17.97
CA THR A 224 38.14 -1.20 16.59
C THR A 224 36.99 -0.48 15.89
N TRP A 225 37.26 0.26 14.81
CA TRP A 225 36.20 0.95 14.07
C TRP A 225 35.12 0.00 13.55
N MET A 226 35.47 -1.25 13.21
CA MET A 226 34.52 -2.28 12.77
C MET A 226 33.61 -2.73 13.92
N GLU A 227 34.18 -3.02 15.09
CA GLU A 227 33.44 -3.40 16.29
C GLU A 227 32.51 -2.27 16.75
N ARG A 228 32.99 -1.02 16.68
CA ARG A 228 32.18 0.17 16.96
C ARG A 228 31.03 0.32 15.98
N ALA A 229 31.26 0.10 14.69
CA ALA A 229 30.22 0.18 13.66
C ALA A 229 29.14 -0.90 13.83
N ALA A 230 29.53 -2.16 14.09
CA ALA A 230 28.59 -3.22 14.42
C ALA A 230 27.80 -2.90 15.70
N SER A 231 28.49 -2.41 16.73
CA SER A 231 27.86 -2.07 18.02
C SER A 231 26.93 -0.87 17.92
N LEU A 232 27.24 0.13 17.08
CA LEU A 232 26.35 1.25 16.79
C LEU A 232 25.07 0.78 16.12
N GLY A 233 25.16 -0.20 15.21
CA GLY A 233 23.98 -0.82 14.61
C GLY A 233 23.08 -1.48 15.65
N ASN A 234 23.66 -2.33 16.50
CA ASN A 234 22.91 -2.94 17.62
C ASN A 234 22.31 -1.89 18.58
N TYR A 235 23.07 -0.84 18.90
CA TYR A 235 22.60 0.27 19.74
C TYR A 235 21.42 1.00 19.11
N LEU A 236 21.48 1.32 17.82
CA LEU A 236 20.36 1.93 17.10
C LEU A 236 19.12 1.04 17.17
N ALA A 237 19.26 -0.26 16.91
CA ALA A 237 18.12 -1.18 17.03
C ALA A 237 17.50 -1.17 18.43
N GLU A 238 18.31 -1.20 19.49
CA GLU A 238 17.82 -1.09 20.87
C GLU A 238 17.02 0.20 21.09
N ASN A 239 17.49 1.33 20.55
CA ASN A 239 16.80 2.62 20.69
C ASN A 239 15.51 2.70 19.86
N TYR A 240 15.50 2.19 18.62
CA TYR A 240 14.29 2.15 17.80
C TYR A 240 13.24 1.19 18.34
N ILE A 241 13.65 0.09 18.97
CA ILE A 241 12.75 -0.81 19.71
C ILE A 241 12.17 -0.07 20.91
N ALA A 242 13.02 0.53 21.74
CA ALA A 242 12.57 1.24 22.94
C ALA A 242 11.67 2.44 22.63
N TYR A 243 11.98 3.22 21.59
CA TYR A 243 11.12 4.26 21.04
C TYR A 243 9.76 3.68 20.63
N GLY A 244 9.78 2.60 19.84
CA GLY A 244 8.59 1.96 19.32
C GLY A 244 7.62 1.42 20.38
N LEU A 245 8.13 0.98 21.53
CA LEU A 245 7.29 0.49 22.62
C LEU A 245 6.47 1.59 23.32
N GLN A 246 6.75 2.87 23.03
CA GLN A 246 6.08 4.02 23.66
C GLN A 246 5.68 5.12 22.67
N ASP A 247 5.68 4.83 21.37
CA ASP A 247 5.31 5.79 20.32
C ASP A 247 3.81 5.93 20.08
N GLY A 248 2.98 5.25 20.87
CA GLY A 248 1.51 5.25 20.74
C GLY A 248 0.94 4.08 19.92
N SER A 249 1.77 3.24 19.31
CA SER A 249 1.31 2.09 18.51
C SER A 249 0.75 0.92 19.33
N PHE A 250 0.93 0.93 20.66
CA PHE A 250 0.58 -0.17 21.56
C PHE A 250 1.24 -1.52 21.20
N GLU A 251 2.44 -1.49 20.63
CA GLU A 251 3.22 -2.69 20.32
C GLU A 251 3.38 -3.67 21.50
N VAL A 252 3.49 -3.16 22.72
CA VAL A 252 3.59 -3.97 23.96
C VAL A 252 2.43 -4.93 24.20
N ILE A 253 1.27 -4.65 23.60
CA ILE A 253 0.06 -5.49 23.65
C ILE A 253 -0.33 -5.98 22.25
N ASP A 254 0.66 -6.09 21.34
CA ASP A 254 0.45 -6.52 19.96
C ASP A 254 -0.59 -5.66 19.21
N TYR A 255 -0.46 -4.33 19.38
CA TYR A 255 -1.24 -3.33 18.64
C TYR A 255 -2.76 -3.42 18.88
N GLN A 256 -3.18 -4.03 19.98
CA GLN A 256 -4.59 -4.22 20.35
C GLN A 256 -5.29 -2.89 20.63
N ASN A 257 -6.59 -2.87 20.32
CA ASN A 257 -7.47 -1.73 20.60
C ASN A 257 -7.68 -1.59 22.11
N THR A 258 -7.59 -0.36 22.62
CA THR A 258 -7.71 -0.07 24.04
C THR A 258 -9.05 0.57 24.41
N TYR A 259 -9.70 1.26 23.46
CA TYR A 259 -10.97 1.96 23.69
C TYR A 259 -11.98 1.88 22.54
N TYR A 260 -11.58 1.60 21.30
CA TYR A 260 -12.50 1.45 20.18
C TYR A 260 -13.37 0.20 20.33
N ASN A 261 -14.67 0.34 20.04
CA ASN A 261 -15.60 -0.77 19.94
C ASN A 261 -16.59 -0.52 18.79
N PRO A 262 -16.86 -1.52 17.93
CA PRO A 262 -17.81 -1.37 16.84
C PRO A 262 -19.24 -1.17 17.37
N MET A 263 -20.02 -0.31 16.70
CA MET A 263 -21.41 -0.03 17.10
C MET A 263 -22.44 -0.97 16.48
N ASN A 264 -22.14 -1.53 15.30
CA ASN A 264 -23.00 -2.49 14.64
C ASN A 264 -22.59 -3.92 14.98
N TRP A 265 -23.56 -4.82 14.97
CA TRP A 265 -23.31 -6.25 15.05
C TRP A 265 -22.85 -6.80 13.71
N ASN A 266 -22.16 -7.93 13.74
CA ASN A 266 -21.54 -8.52 12.57
C ASN A 266 -22.56 -8.77 11.44
N LEU A 267 -22.13 -8.49 10.20
CA LEU A 267 -22.79 -8.95 9.00
C LEU A 267 -22.30 -10.36 8.67
N VAL A 268 -23.20 -11.34 8.72
CA VAL A 268 -22.92 -12.72 8.29
C VAL A 268 -23.00 -12.76 6.77
N MET A 269 -21.86 -12.96 6.10
CA MET A 269 -21.79 -12.81 4.64
C MET A 269 -22.58 -13.87 3.87
N ASP A 270 -22.62 -15.09 4.40
CA ASP A 270 -23.34 -16.24 3.81
C ASP A 270 -24.88 -16.10 3.91
N GLU A 271 -25.37 -15.15 4.70
CA GLU A 271 -26.81 -14.91 4.88
C GLU A 271 -27.28 -13.68 4.07
N PRO A 272 -28.47 -13.75 3.45
CA PRO A 272 -28.97 -12.67 2.62
C PRO A 272 -29.50 -11.48 3.46
N GLY A 273 -29.10 -10.27 3.09
CA GLY A 273 -29.52 -9.01 3.71
C GLY A 273 -28.57 -8.51 4.79
N ASN A 274 -29.03 -7.54 5.57
CA ASN A 274 -28.31 -6.94 6.68
C ASN A 274 -29.27 -6.51 7.81
N PRO A 275 -29.93 -7.48 8.48
CA PRO A 275 -30.90 -7.18 9.55
C PRO A 275 -30.27 -6.62 10.83
N ASN A 276 -28.94 -6.73 10.97
CA ASN A 276 -28.19 -6.43 12.19
C ASN A 276 -27.52 -5.03 12.19
N MET A 277 -27.74 -4.23 11.15
CA MET A 277 -27.16 -2.89 11.02
C MET A 277 -28.13 -1.82 11.55
N PHE A 278 -27.81 -1.31 12.73
CA PHE A 278 -28.60 -0.31 13.46
C PHE A 278 -28.12 1.12 13.20
N PHE A 279 -26.83 1.29 12.89
CA PHE A 279 -26.18 2.58 12.66
C PHE A 279 -25.63 2.63 11.24
N PRO A 280 -26.41 3.12 10.25
CA PRO A 280 -26.04 2.96 8.84
C PRO A 280 -24.88 3.83 8.36
N ASN A 281 -24.50 4.83 9.17
CA ASN A 281 -23.33 5.69 8.93
C ASN A 281 -22.08 5.16 9.64
N ARG A 282 -22.13 3.95 10.21
CA ARG A 282 -21.05 3.38 11.01
C ARG A 282 -20.59 2.05 10.45
N TRP A 283 -19.31 1.74 10.64
CA TRP A 283 -18.70 0.50 10.20
C TRP A 283 -19.38 -0.69 10.87
N GLN A 284 -19.33 -1.82 10.16
CA GLN A 284 -19.92 -3.06 10.59
C GLN A 284 -18.88 -4.16 10.37
N PRO A 285 -18.49 -4.90 11.43
CA PRO A 285 -17.63 -6.06 11.26
C PRO A 285 -18.30 -7.11 10.38
N LEU A 286 -17.50 -7.89 9.65
CA LEU A 286 -17.98 -9.04 8.89
C LEU A 286 -17.76 -10.32 9.70
N GLN A 287 -18.65 -11.29 9.51
CA GLN A 287 -18.46 -12.67 9.92
C GLN A 287 -18.47 -13.55 8.66
N LEU A 288 -17.37 -14.27 8.46
CA LEU A 288 -17.16 -15.15 7.31
C LEU A 288 -17.24 -16.62 7.73
N ALA A 289 -17.39 -17.54 6.78
CA ALA A 289 -17.24 -18.98 7.05
C ALA A 289 -15.80 -19.31 7.49
N GLU A 290 -14.84 -18.66 6.84
CA GLU A 290 -13.41 -18.75 7.06
C GLU A 290 -12.80 -17.37 6.80
N PHE A 291 -11.80 -16.98 7.60
CA PHE A 291 -11.06 -15.75 7.38
C PHE A 291 -9.61 -16.09 7.07
N ILE A 292 -9.18 -15.69 5.88
CA ILE A 292 -7.78 -15.72 5.45
C ILE A 292 -7.43 -14.27 5.19
N ASP A 293 -6.36 -13.78 5.82
CA ASP A 293 -5.96 -12.40 5.60
C ASP A 293 -5.46 -12.17 4.17
N GLN A 294 -5.21 -10.91 3.83
CA GLN A 294 -4.73 -10.53 2.50
C GLN A 294 -3.38 -11.18 2.13
N SER A 295 -2.55 -11.52 3.12
CA SER A 295 -1.25 -12.20 2.98
C SER A 295 -1.37 -13.74 2.94
N GLY A 296 -2.59 -14.28 2.92
CA GLY A 296 -2.84 -15.72 2.82
C GLY A 296 -2.70 -16.49 4.14
N ASN A 297 -2.70 -15.82 5.29
CA ASN A 297 -2.60 -16.46 6.59
C ASN A 297 -3.99 -16.79 7.16
N GLU A 298 -4.20 -18.03 7.60
CA GLU A 298 -5.44 -18.49 8.21
C GLU A 298 -5.64 -17.85 9.60
N GLY A 299 -6.70 -17.07 9.75
CA GLY A 299 -7.05 -16.45 11.03
C GLY A 299 -7.88 -17.39 11.91
N SER A 300 -7.59 -17.44 13.21
CA SER A 300 -8.43 -18.18 14.17
C SER A 300 -9.78 -17.50 14.45
N ASN A 301 -9.93 -16.24 14.06
CA ASN A 301 -11.14 -15.44 14.26
C ASN A 301 -11.82 -15.16 12.92
N ILE A 302 -13.01 -15.74 12.73
CA ILE A 302 -13.85 -15.54 11.54
C ILE A 302 -14.54 -14.16 11.48
N SER A 303 -14.37 -13.36 12.53
CA SER A 303 -14.82 -11.96 12.59
C SER A 303 -13.72 -11.09 13.20
N PRO A 304 -12.71 -10.73 12.40
CA PRO A 304 -11.57 -9.94 12.89
C PRO A 304 -12.01 -8.59 13.48
N ASP A 305 -11.32 -8.19 14.54
CA ASP A 305 -11.49 -6.88 15.16
C ASP A 305 -11.04 -5.76 14.22
N PHE A 306 -11.48 -4.52 14.49
CA PHE A 306 -11.01 -3.36 13.74
C PHE A 306 -9.49 -3.24 13.89
N LEU A 307 -8.76 -3.27 12.77
CA LEU A 307 -7.31 -3.09 12.75
C LEU A 307 -6.92 -1.62 12.96
N SER A 308 -6.29 -1.33 14.10
CA SER A 308 -5.66 -0.04 14.44
C SER A 308 -6.57 1.22 14.37
N PRO A 309 -7.84 1.22 14.85
CA PRO A 309 -8.70 2.41 14.87
C PRO A 309 -8.15 3.55 15.74
N GLU A 310 -7.13 3.29 16.55
CA GLU A 310 -6.52 4.23 17.50
C GLU A 310 -5.17 4.75 16.97
N TRP A 311 -4.83 4.48 15.70
CA TRP A 311 -3.51 4.81 15.13
C TRP A 311 -3.21 6.32 15.06
N GLY A 312 -4.21 7.17 15.30
CA GLY A 312 -4.00 8.61 15.49
C GLY A 312 -3.20 8.96 16.75
N ASP A 313 -3.00 8.01 17.68
CA ASP A 313 -2.16 8.20 18.85
C ASP A 313 -0.66 7.96 18.56
N VAL A 314 -0.32 7.42 17.38
CA VAL A 314 1.07 7.13 16.99
C VAL A 314 1.80 8.42 16.65
N GLN A 315 3.03 8.56 17.15
CA GLN A 315 3.90 9.70 16.87
C GLN A 315 4.21 9.79 15.35
N PRO A 316 3.86 10.89 14.67
CA PRO A 316 4.16 11.08 13.25
C PRO A 316 5.62 11.49 13.01
N PHE A 317 6.03 11.45 11.74
CA PHE A 317 7.31 11.93 11.25
C PHE A 317 7.29 13.44 10.95
N ALA A 318 6.48 13.87 9.99
CA ALA A 318 6.41 15.25 9.51
C ALA A 318 5.19 16.03 10.02
N MET A 319 4.08 15.33 10.29
CA MET A 319 2.89 16.00 10.82
C MET A 319 3.10 16.56 12.23
N THR A 320 2.43 17.67 12.52
CA THR A 320 2.54 18.42 13.77
C THR A 320 1.19 18.49 14.50
N ALA A 321 1.16 19.11 15.68
CA ALA A 321 -0.09 19.37 16.38
C ALA A 321 -1.03 20.33 15.61
N ALA A 322 -0.49 21.15 14.69
CA ALA A 322 -1.29 22.06 13.85
C ALA A 322 -2.16 21.30 12.83
N ASP A 323 -1.76 20.07 12.49
CA ASP A 323 -2.46 19.23 11.50
C ASP A 323 -3.56 18.37 12.14
N THR A 324 -3.80 18.54 13.45
CA THR A 324 -4.73 17.71 14.22
C THR A 324 -6.06 18.40 14.54
N ALA A 325 -7.12 17.61 14.50
CA ALA A 325 -8.40 17.88 15.14
C ALA A 325 -8.63 16.87 16.28
N GLN A 326 -9.13 17.35 17.41
CA GLN A 326 -9.40 16.53 18.60
C GLN A 326 -10.89 16.29 18.74
N PHE A 327 -11.27 15.03 18.85
CA PHE A 327 -12.66 14.62 19.01
C PHE A 327 -12.85 13.72 20.23
N GLU A 328 -14.09 13.63 20.72
CA GLU A 328 -14.42 12.78 21.87
C GLU A 328 -15.63 11.89 21.56
N ARG A 329 -15.51 10.60 21.83
CA ARG A 329 -16.62 9.63 21.74
C ARG A 329 -16.56 8.69 22.93
N LEU A 330 -17.68 8.62 23.66
CA LEU A 330 -17.84 7.75 24.83
C LEU A 330 -16.72 7.92 25.89
N GLY A 331 -16.22 9.15 26.05
CA GLY A 331 -15.15 9.48 27.00
C GLY A 331 -13.73 9.15 26.52
N SER A 332 -13.56 8.69 25.29
CA SER A 332 -12.26 8.47 24.66
C SER A 332 -11.97 9.59 23.67
N THR A 333 -10.73 10.08 23.68
CA THR A 333 -10.25 11.12 22.77
C THR A 333 -9.69 10.48 21.50
N TYR A 334 -10.02 11.06 20.35
CA TYR A 334 -9.47 10.68 19.05
C TYR A 334 -8.71 11.88 18.49
N THR A 335 -7.41 11.72 18.27
CA THR A 335 -6.60 12.64 17.48
C THR A 335 -6.77 12.29 16.02
N VAL A 336 -7.24 13.24 15.19
CA VAL A 336 -7.45 13.04 13.76
C VAL A 336 -6.56 13.99 12.98
N TYR A 337 -5.69 13.45 12.14
CA TYR A 337 -4.77 14.22 11.31
C TYR A 337 -5.38 14.50 9.94
N HIS A 338 -5.18 15.73 9.44
CA HIS A 338 -5.69 16.21 8.14
C HIS A 338 -7.17 15.85 7.90
N ASP A 339 -8.03 16.03 8.92
CA ASP A 339 -9.45 15.67 8.84
C ASP A 339 -10.14 16.35 7.64
N PRO A 340 -10.59 15.60 6.62
CA PRO A 340 -11.29 16.19 5.48
C PRO A 340 -12.74 16.60 5.81
N GLY A 341 -13.18 16.36 7.04
CA GLY A 341 -14.55 16.55 7.50
C GLY A 341 -15.38 15.27 7.38
N PRO A 342 -16.64 15.30 7.86
CA PRO A 342 -17.49 14.12 7.90
C PRO A 342 -17.80 13.61 6.48
N PRO A 343 -17.79 12.28 6.25
CA PRO A 343 -18.19 11.69 4.98
C PRO A 343 -19.70 11.88 4.75
N ALA A 344 -20.16 11.57 3.53
CA ALA A 344 -21.58 11.58 3.20
C ALA A 344 -22.37 10.67 4.15
N GLN A 345 -23.51 11.14 4.69
CA GLN A 345 -24.32 10.37 5.63
C GLN A 345 -25.72 10.15 5.09
N ILE A 346 -26.36 9.07 5.51
CA ILE A 346 -27.79 8.83 5.29
C ILE A 346 -28.59 9.22 6.54
N ASN A 347 -29.70 9.93 6.31
CA ASN A 347 -30.76 10.09 7.29
C ASN A 347 -31.88 9.09 6.96
N PRO A 348 -32.11 8.05 7.77
CA PRO A 348 -33.12 7.03 7.46
C PRO A 348 -34.56 7.53 7.38
N ASN A 349 -34.82 8.76 7.86
CA ASN A 349 -36.14 9.38 7.84
C ASN A 349 -36.36 10.32 6.65
N GLU A 350 -35.35 10.56 5.83
CA GLU A 350 -35.46 11.37 4.63
C GLU A 350 -35.83 10.51 3.42
N GLU A 351 -36.71 11.06 2.58
CA GLU A 351 -37.12 10.46 1.31
C GLU A 351 -36.24 11.01 0.20
N THR A 352 -35.01 10.49 0.11
CA THR A 352 -34.03 10.90 -0.92
C THR A 352 -33.57 9.73 -1.78
N GLY A 353 -33.34 10.00 -3.07
CA GLY A 353 -32.77 9.07 -4.05
C GLY A 353 -31.27 9.33 -4.29
N LEU A 354 -30.88 9.38 -5.57
CA LEU A 354 -29.49 9.57 -6.02
C LEU A 354 -28.94 11.00 -5.79
N GLU A 355 -29.77 11.95 -5.40
CA GLU A 355 -29.33 13.25 -4.88
C GLU A 355 -28.61 13.12 -3.54
N SER A 356 -28.79 12.03 -2.79
CA SER A 356 -27.97 11.71 -1.62
C SER A 356 -26.60 11.20 -2.06
N ASP A 357 -25.53 11.88 -1.65
CA ASP A 357 -24.14 11.46 -1.95
C ASP A 357 -23.80 10.10 -1.33
N TYR A 358 -24.41 9.75 -0.19
CA TYR A 358 -24.29 8.42 0.40
C TYR A 358 -24.85 7.35 -0.53
N LYS A 359 -26.07 7.56 -1.06
CA LYS A 359 -26.71 6.59 -1.95
C LYS A 359 -26.01 6.53 -3.29
N TRP A 360 -25.70 7.67 -3.88
CA TRP A 360 -24.96 7.75 -5.13
C TRP A 360 -23.61 7.03 -5.03
N GLY A 361 -22.78 7.36 -4.04
CA GLY A 361 -21.43 6.80 -3.90
C GLY A 361 -21.43 5.29 -3.68
N HIS A 362 -22.28 4.77 -2.80
CA HIS A 362 -22.36 3.31 -2.57
C HIS A 362 -22.99 2.55 -3.74
N THR A 363 -24.01 3.12 -4.40
CA THR A 363 -24.62 2.47 -5.57
C THR A 363 -23.66 2.43 -6.75
N LEU A 364 -22.85 3.47 -6.93
CA LEU A 364 -21.83 3.50 -7.99
C LEU A 364 -20.87 2.31 -7.94
N VAL A 365 -20.49 1.86 -6.74
CA VAL A 365 -19.64 0.67 -6.55
C VAL A 365 -20.29 -0.57 -7.19
N ALA A 366 -21.60 -0.75 -7.00
CA ALA A 366 -22.34 -1.84 -7.63
C ALA A 366 -22.46 -1.66 -9.15
N LEU A 367 -22.52 -0.43 -9.65
CA LEU A 367 -22.58 -0.14 -11.09
C LEU A 367 -21.26 -0.48 -11.78
N TRP A 368 -20.11 -0.10 -11.21
CA TRP A 368 -18.80 -0.43 -11.74
C TRP A 368 -18.50 -1.92 -11.69
N ALA A 369 -19.09 -2.65 -10.74
CA ALA A 369 -19.02 -4.12 -10.71
C ALA A 369 -19.68 -4.78 -11.94
N SER A 370 -20.48 -4.06 -12.73
CA SER A 370 -20.98 -4.54 -14.02
C SER A 370 -19.92 -4.54 -15.14
N HIS A 371 -18.78 -3.88 -14.93
CA HIS A 371 -17.67 -3.86 -15.88
C HIS A 371 -16.79 -5.11 -15.82
N LEU A 372 -16.98 -5.97 -14.81
CA LEU A 372 -16.15 -7.13 -14.52
C LEU A 372 -16.51 -8.37 -15.36
N ASP A 373 -17.32 -8.23 -16.40
CA ASP A 373 -17.77 -9.37 -17.20
C ASP A 373 -16.68 -9.81 -18.19
N PRO A 374 -16.10 -11.02 -18.09
CA PRO A 374 -15.15 -11.53 -19.07
C PRO A 374 -15.75 -11.68 -20.48
N SER A 375 -17.08 -11.73 -20.60
CA SER A 375 -17.78 -11.77 -21.89
C SER A 375 -18.08 -10.38 -22.47
N ASP A 376 -17.73 -9.31 -21.77
CA ASP A 376 -17.88 -7.94 -22.25
C ASP A 376 -17.01 -7.69 -23.47
N SER A 377 -17.65 -7.31 -24.58
CA SER A 377 -16.96 -6.97 -25.83
C SER A 377 -16.45 -5.53 -25.91
N VAL A 378 -16.67 -4.71 -24.87
CA VAL A 378 -16.14 -3.34 -24.81
C VAL A 378 -14.62 -3.39 -24.73
N VAL A 379 -13.96 -2.68 -25.64
CA VAL A 379 -12.50 -2.54 -25.69
C VAL A 379 -12.14 -1.12 -25.27
N TRP A 380 -11.16 -1.00 -24.38
CA TRP A 380 -10.53 0.26 -24.00
C TRP A 380 -9.10 0.31 -24.52
N ASP A 381 -8.67 1.48 -24.98
CA ASP A 381 -7.25 1.73 -25.22
C ASP A 381 -6.61 2.14 -23.89
N ILE A 382 -5.96 1.19 -23.22
CA ILE A 382 -5.35 1.38 -21.89
C ILE A 382 -3.93 1.96 -21.96
N GLY A 383 -3.44 2.31 -23.16
CA GLY A 383 -2.13 2.93 -23.33
C GLY A 383 -2.08 4.32 -22.68
N PRO A 384 -0.91 4.77 -22.19
CA PRO A 384 -0.79 6.09 -21.56
C PRO A 384 -1.20 7.26 -22.45
N GLY A 385 -1.21 7.07 -23.77
CA GLY A 385 -1.63 8.07 -24.76
C GLY A 385 -3.12 8.36 -24.82
N ALA A 386 -3.97 7.47 -24.28
CA ALA A 386 -5.42 7.53 -24.44
C ALA A 386 -6.19 7.40 -23.13
N PHE A 387 -5.64 6.69 -22.14
CA PHE A 387 -6.36 6.37 -20.90
C PHE A 387 -6.27 7.50 -19.87
N SER A 388 -7.33 7.70 -19.07
CA SER A 388 -7.68 8.99 -18.45
C SER A 388 -6.88 9.45 -17.22
N TRP A 389 -5.82 8.75 -16.85
CA TRP A 389 -5.01 9.13 -15.69
C TRP A 389 -4.14 10.33 -16.04
N ASN A 390 -4.48 11.48 -15.50
CA ASN A 390 -3.73 12.73 -15.71
C ASN A 390 -3.41 13.42 -14.36
N GLY A 391 -3.55 12.69 -13.26
CA GLY A 391 -3.36 13.20 -11.91
C GLY A 391 -4.52 14.06 -11.39
N PHE A 392 -5.60 14.25 -12.16
CA PHE A 392 -6.73 15.07 -11.73
C PHE A 392 -7.39 14.53 -10.48
N LEU A 393 -7.66 15.45 -9.56
CA LEU A 393 -8.20 15.17 -8.24
C LEU A 393 -9.45 16.04 -8.02
N PRO A 394 -10.64 15.42 -7.85
CA PRO A 394 -11.84 16.16 -7.50
C PRO A 394 -11.67 16.93 -6.17
N SER A 395 -12.06 18.19 -6.18
CA SER A 395 -12.02 19.11 -5.03
C SER A 395 -13.38 19.27 -4.35
N SER A 396 -14.46 18.80 -5.00
CA SER A 396 -15.82 18.82 -4.45
C SER A 396 -16.61 17.57 -4.86
N VAL A 397 -17.75 17.35 -4.20
CA VAL A 397 -18.64 16.22 -4.52
C VAL A 397 -19.29 16.39 -5.90
N GLU A 398 -19.57 17.62 -6.32
CA GLU A 398 -20.08 17.91 -7.66
C GLU A 398 -19.06 17.49 -8.74
N GLU A 399 -17.79 17.85 -8.54
CA GLU A 399 -16.70 17.46 -9.44
C GLU A 399 -16.45 15.94 -9.39
N ALA A 400 -16.59 15.32 -8.21
CA ALA A 400 -16.51 13.87 -8.07
C ALA A 400 -17.63 13.17 -8.85
N ARG A 401 -18.87 13.68 -8.80
CA ARG A 401 -20.00 13.11 -9.55
C ARG A 401 -19.75 13.09 -11.06
N ASP A 402 -19.09 14.13 -11.58
CA ASP A 402 -18.70 14.19 -12.99
C ASP A 402 -17.51 13.27 -13.30
N TYR A 403 -16.52 13.21 -12.40
CA TYR A 403 -15.31 12.40 -12.58
C TYR A 403 -15.60 10.89 -12.56
N TYR A 404 -16.29 10.37 -11.54
CA TYR A 404 -16.51 8.92 -11.35
C TYR A 404 -17.68 8.34 -12.17
N ALA A 405 -18.01 8.94 -13.32
CA ALA A 405 -19.19 8.58 -14.12
C ALA A 405 -19.34 7.06 -14.40
N VAL A 406 -20.59 6.60 -14.50
CA VAL A 406 -20.96 5.16 -14.52
C VAL A 406 -20.48 4.43 -15.78
N ASP A 407 -20.61 5.04 -16.95
CA ASP A 407 -20.49 4.34 -18.25
C ASP A 407 -19.08 4.45 -18.88
N GLY A 408 -18.10 5.03 -18.17
CA GLY A 408 -16.81 5.39 -18.75
C GLY A 408 -15.65 5.30 -17.78
N VAL A 409 -14.45 5.41 -18.34
CA VAL A 409 -13.23 5.66 -17.56
C VAL A 409 -13.35 7.06 -16.95
N PRO A 410 -13.00 7.30 -15.67
CA PRO A 410 -13.10 8.63 -15.08
C PRO A 410 -12.30 9.69 -15.81
N VAL A 411 -12.95 10.70 -16.38
CA VAL A 411 -12.30 11.81 -17.10
C VAL A 411 -12.72 13.13 -16.46
N ALA A 412 -11.74 13.98 -16.19
CA ALA A 412 -11.99 15.34 -15.73
C ALA A 412 -12.63 16.20 -16.83
N LEU A 413 -13.65 16.99 -16.48
CA LEU A 413 -14.34 17.83 -17.46
C LEU A 413 -13.36 18.85 -18.07
N GLY A 414 -13.19 18.80 -19.39
CA GLY A 414 -12.33 19.74 -20.13
C GLY A 414 -10.84 19.42 -20.05
N VAL A 415 -10.45 18.24 -19.53
CA VAL A 415 -9.08 17.74 -19.60
C VAL A 415 -9.00 16.60 -20.60
N GLU A 416 -8.03 16.67 -21.51
CA GLU A 416 -7.77 15.56 -22.44
C GLU A 416 -7.29 14.33 -21.64
N PRO A 417 -7.85 13.14 -21.90
CA PRO A 417 -7.36 11.89 -21.32
C PRO A 417 -5.92 11.59 -21.70
N GLY A 418 -5.14 11.10 -20.73
CA GLY A 418 -3.79 10.58 -20.96
C GLY A 418 -2.73 11.62 -21.35
N HIS A 419 -1.59 11.09 -21.79
CA HIS A 419 -0.38 11.82 -22.13
C HIS A 419 -0.05 11.56 -23.60
N PRO A 420 -0.23 12.51 -24.54
CA PRO A 420 -0.15 12.19 -25.97
C PRO A 420 1.25 11.78 -26.45
N PHE A 421 2.32 12.16 -25.74
CA PHE A 421 3.71 11.89 -26.13
C PHE A 421 4.56 11.50 -24.93
N ASN A 422 5.50 10.59 -25.13
CA ASN A 422 6.53 10.28 -24.14
C ASN A 422 7.55 11.42 -24.11
N PRO A 423 7.83 12.04 -22.94
CA PRO A 423 8.68 13.23 -22.85
C PRO A 423 10.16 12.94 -23.11
N VAL A 424 10.61 11.69 -22.94
CA VAL A 424 12.01 11.28 -23.14
C VAL A 424 12.27 10.97 -24.62
N THR A 425 11.37 10.26 -25.28
CA THR A 425 11.55 9.85 -26.69
C THR A 425 10.99 10.86 -27.68
N GLY A 426 9.99 11.66 -27.29
CA GLY A 426 9.26 12.59 -28.15
C GLY A 426 8.23 11.91 -29.07
N GLU A 427 8.08 10.59 -28.98
CA GLU A 427 7.15 9.79 -29.78
C GLU A 427 5.80 9.65 -29.09
N PRO A 428 4.68 9.50 -29.83
CA PRO A 428 3.38 9.21 -29.24
C PRO A 428 3.38 7.83 -28.57
N TYR A 429 2.70 7.69 -27.43
CA TYR A 429 2.51 6.36 -26.83
C TYR A 429 1.69 5.47 -27.77
N SER A 430 2.04 4.19 -27.79
CA SER A 430 1.30 3.20 -28.59
C SER A 430 -0.05 2.90 -27.94
N ALA A 431 -1.08 2.77 -28.78
CA ALA A 431 -2.38 2.29 -28.35
C ALA A 431 -2.28 0.84 -27.86
N GLN A 432 -2.97 0.51 -26.77
CA GLN A 432 -3.04 -0.82 -26.17
C GLN A 432 -4.52 -1.22 -25.98
N PRO A 433 -5.18 -1.77 -27.01
CA PRO A 433 -6.58 -2.18 -26.92
C PRO A 433 -6.74 -3.44 -26.06
N VAL A 434 -7.47 -3.33 -24.94
CA VAL A 434 -7.75 -4.42 -24.00
C VAL A 434 -9.24 -4.49 -23.68
N LEU A 435 -9.77 -5.70 -23.47
CA LEU A 435 -11.17 -5.89 -23.06
C LEU A 435 -11.40 -5.27 -21.67
N ARG A 436 -12.47 -4.49 -21.52
CA ARG A 436 -12.82 -3.82 -20.26
C ARG A 436 -12.95 -4.80 -19.10
N GLY A 437 -13.57 -5.96 -19.34
CA GLY A 437 -13.70 -7.02 -18.34
C GLY A 437 -12.38 -7.59 -17.86
N ASP A 438 -11.40 -7.73 -18.75
CA ASP A 438 -10.05 -8.18 -18.38
C ASP A 438 -9.31 -7.09 -17.60
N PHE A 439 -9.29 -5.87 -18.13
CA PHE A 439 -8.58 -4.76 -17.50
C PHE A 439 -9.09 -4.46 -16.09
N THR A 440 -10.40 -4.36 -15.90
CA THR A 440 -10.97 -3.96 -14.60
C THR A 440 -10.80 -5.02 -13.51
N ARG A 441 -10.87 -6.31 -13.85
CA ARG A 441 -10.56 -7.42 -12.92
C ARG A 441 -9.07 -7.44 -12.55
N VAL A 442 -8.19 -7.28 -13.54
CA VAL A 442 -6.74 -7.19 -13.30
C VAL A 442 -6.39 -6.01 -12.42
N LEU A 443 -6.98 -4.83 -12.65
CA LEU A 443 -6.76 -3.68 -11.76
C LEU A 443 -7.20 -3.96 -10.32
N ALA A 444 -8.37 -4.57 -10.15
CA ALA A 444 -8.90 -4.89 -8.84
C ALA A 444 -7.95 -5.83 -8.07
N GLU A 445 -7.34 -6.81 -8.73
CA GLU A 445 -6.42 -7.77 -8.09
C GLU A 445 -4.99 -7.25 -7.94
N TYR A 446 -4.41 -6.61 -8.96
CA TYR A 446 -3.04 -6.09 -8.93
C TYR A 446 -2.83 -5.13 -7.75
N TRP A 447 -3.74 -4.18 -7.59
CA TRP A 447 -3.71 -3.20 -6.51
C TRP A 447 -4.42 -3.68 -5.23
N ALA A 448 -4.94 -4.91 -5.22
CA ALA A 448 -5.38 -5.57 -4.00
C ALA A 448 -4.24 -6.26 -3.27
N ASP A 449 -2.99 -6.18 -3.75
CA ASP A 449 -1.82 -6.51 -2.95
C ASP A 449 -2.00 -7.87 -2.26
N GLY A 450 -2.18 -8.92 -3.08
CA GLY A 450 -2.58 -10.27 -2.68
C GLY A 450 -1.60 -11.01 -1.76
N PRO A 451 -1.70 -12.35 -1.64
CA PRO A 451 -1.01 -13.13 -0.60
C PRO A 451 0.52 -13.02 -0.60
N ASP A 452 1.12 -12.70 -1.74
CA ASP A 452 2.57 -12.53 -1.90
C ASP A 452 3.02 -11.06 -1.81
N SER A 453 2.12 -10.15 -1.42
CA SER A 453 2.38 -8.70 -1.37
C SER A 453 2.93 -8.23 -0.02
N GLU A 454 3.65 -7.12 -0.08
CA GLU A 454 4.21 -6.37 1.03
C GLU A 454 3.21 -5.39 1.65
N THR A 455 1.90 -5.57 1.40
CA THR A 455 0.81 -4.63 1.68
C THR A 455 0.97 -3.29 0.93
N PRO A 456 -0.05 -2.40 0.90
CA PRO A 456 0.02 -1.16 0.13
C PRO A 456 1.26 -0.29 0.36
N PRO A 457 1.71 -0.01 1.60
CA PRO A 457 2.93 0.78 1.79
C PRO A 457 4.18 0.08 1.23
N GLY A 458 4.27 -1.25 1.31
CA GLY A 458 5.41 -2.00 0.78
C GLY A 458 5.41 -2.09 -0.75
N HIS A 459 4.24 -2.16 -1.40
CA HIS A 459 4.16 -2.08 -2.87
C HIS A 459 4.85 -0.81 -3.40
N TRP A 460 4.65 0.34 -2.73
CA TRP A 460 5.32 1.58 -3.15
C TRP A 460 6.83 1.59 -2.92
N PHE A 461 7.34 0.81 -1.98
CA PHE A 461 8.78 0.52 -1.90
C PHE A 461 9.25 -0.39 -3.03
N THR A 462 8.47 -1.39 -3.44
CA THR A 462 8.76 -2.20 -4.63
C THR A 462 8.79 -1.34 -5.90
N LEU A 463 7.88 -0.37 -6.04
CA LEU A 463 7.92 0.59 -7.16
C LEU A 463 9.11 1.55 -7.07
N LEU A 464 9.47 2.04 -5.89
CA LEU A 464 10.70 2.81 -5.69
C LEU A 464 11.94 1.99 -6.09
N ASN A 465 11.99 0.72 -5.72
CA ASN A 465 13.05 -0.20 -6.12
C ASN A 465 13.08 -0.40 -7.64
N TYR A 466 11.93 -0.64 -8.27
CA TYR A 466 11.80 -0.71 -9.73
C TYR A 466 12.35 0.55 -10.41
N VAL A 467 12.02 1.75 -9.91
CA VAL A 467 12.53 3.03 -10.41
C VAL A 467 14.05 3.12 -10.24
N ASN A 468 14.55 2.75 -9.06
CA ASN A 468 15.98 2.77 -8.71
C ASN A 468 16.83 1.84 -9.59
N ASP A 469 16.22 0.76 -10.07
CA ASP A 469 16.88 -0.28 -10.86
C ASP A 469 16.84 0.05 -12.38
N GLN A 470 16.08 1.07 -12.80
CA GLN A 470 16.05 1.51 -14.21
C GLN A 470 17.38 2.15 -14.65
N PRO A 471 17.92 1.77 -15.82
CA PRO A 471 19.17 2.35 -16.33
C PRO A 471 19.05 3.83 -16.73
N GLU A 472 17.84 4.30 -17.05
CA GLU A 472 17.56 5.70 -17.40
C GLU A 472 17.58 6.63 -16.19
N LEU A 473 17.40 6.11 -14.97
CA LEU A 473 17.35 6.92 -13.76
C LEU A 473 18.66 7.68 -13.54
N GLN A 474 18.55 8.98 -13.34
CA GLN A 474 19.63 9.81 -12.84
C GLN A 474 19.44 9.96 -11.32
N ARG A 475 20.35 9.42 -10.52
CA ARG A 475 20.33 9.52 -9.03
C ARG A 475 20.71 10.92 -8.54
N LYS A 476 20.00 11.93 -9.01
CA LYS A 476 20.18 13.34 -8.71
C LYS A 476 19.03 13.78 -7.84
N TRP A 477 19.31 14.28 -6.64
CA TRP A 477 18.27 14.74 -5.74
C TRP A 477 17.46 15.85 -6.40
N ARG A 478 16.13 15.68 -6.50
CA ARG A 478 15.23 16.58 -7.24
C ARG A 478 15.56 16.75 -8.72
N GLY A 479 16.29 15.80 -9.30
CA GLY A 479 16.81 15.89 -10.67
C GLY A 479 17.95 16.90 -10.83
N LEU A 480 18.42 17.52 -9.74
CA LEU A 480 19.39 18.60 -9.74
C LEU A 480 20.76 18.15 -9.19
N GLY A 481 21.80 18.93 -9.50
CA GLY A 481 23.14 18.72 -8.96
C GLY A 481 23.88 17.49 -9.53
N GLU A 482 24.88 17.05 -8.76
CA GLU A 482 25.69 15.87 -9.06
C GLU A 482 24.98 14.58 -8.63
N PRO A 483 25.16 13.47 -9.37
CA PRO A 483 24.61 12.19 -8.96
C PRO A 483 25.13 11.75 -7.60
N LEU A 484 24.22 11.32 -6.72
CA LEU A 484 24.53 10.70 -5.44
C LEU A 484 25.08 9.28 -5.65
N ALA A 485 25.96 8.86 -4.75
CA ALA A 485 26.39 7.47 -4.70
C ALA A 485 25.17 6.55 -4.39
N PRO A 486 25.15 5.31 -4.89
CA PRO A 486 23.98 4.42 -4.73
C PRO A 486 23.51 4.27 -3.27
N LEU A 487 24.43 4.12 -2.32
CA LEU A 487 24.08 4.02 -0.90
C LEU A 487 23.42 5.30 -0.37
N ASP A 488 23.97 6.46 -0.73
CA ASP A 488 23.47 7.75 -0.25
C ASP A 488 22.07 8.01 -0.83
N TRP A 489 21.87 7.71 -2.12
CA TRP A 489 20.56 7.76 -2.79
C TRP A 489 19.55 6.84 -2.11
N ASP A 490 19.86 5.56 -1.96
CA ASP A 490 18.92 4.57 -1.44
C ASP A 490 18.50 4.90 0.01
N VAL A 491 19.46 5.27 0.87
CA VAL A 491 19.17 5.62 2.26
C VAL A 491 18.24 6.82 2.37
N ILE A 492 18.51 7.90 1.62
CA ILE A 492 17.70 9.12 1.67
C ILE A 492 16.33 8.88 1.03
N ALA A 493 16.28 8.16 -0.10
CA ALA A 493 15.02 7.81 -0.76
C ALA A 493 14.11 6.97 0.14
N TYR A 494 14.66 5.95 0.82
CA TYR A 494 13.89 5.14 1.76
C TYR A 494 13.47 5.91 3.01
N PHE A 495 14.28 6.86 3.47
CA PHE A 495 13.93 7.75 4.57
C PHE A 495 12.71 8.62 4.21
N SER A 496 12.74 9.28 3.05
CA SER A 496 11.61 10.08 2.55
C SER A 496 10.35 9.24 2.32
N MET A 497 10.47 8.10 1.63
CA MET A 497 9.35 7.21 1.33
C MET A 497 8.77 6.58 2.61
N GLY A 498 9.63 6.13 3.52
CA GLY A 498 9.22 5.54 4.79
C GLY A 498 8.46 6.54 5.66
N GLY A 499 8.95 7.78 5.74
CA GLY A 499 8.28 8.86 6.47
C GLY A 499 6.89 9.15 5.89
N ALA A 500 6.78 9.24 4.56
CA ALA A 500 5.50 9.45 3.88
C ALA A 500 4.51 8.30 4.10
N MET A 501 4.96 7.04 4.04
CA MET A 501 4.10 5.90 4.32
C MET A 501 3.65 5.87 5.79
N HIS A 502 4.52 6.21 6.74
CA HIS A 502 4.16 6.29 8.16
C HIS A 502 3.09 7.33 8.42
N ASP A 503 3.27 8.55 7.91
CA ASP A 503 2.31 9.63 8.11
C ASP A 503 1.00 9.38 7.36
N ALA A 504 1.05 8.79 6.16
CA ALA A 504 -0.14 8.33 5.44
C ALA A 504 -0.94 7.30 6.25
N ALA A 505 -0.29 6.37 6.93
CA ALA A 505 -0.96 5.40 7.79
C ALA A 505 -1.65 6.09 8.98
N ILE A 506 -0.96 7.00 9.67
CA ILE A 506 -1.49 7.76 10.81
C ILE A 506 -2.70 8.60 10.39
N ALA A 507 -2.58 9.39 9.32
CA ALA A 507 -3.65 10.26 8.86
C ALA A 507 -4.89 9.46 8.42
N ALA A 508 -4.70 8.45 7.57
CA ALA A 508 -5.82 7.65 7.09
C ALA A 508 -6.49 6.86 8.21
N TRP A 509 -5.74 6.20 9.11
CA TRP A 509 -6.34 5.42 10.20
C TRP A 509 -6.93 6.28 11.32
N SER A 510 -6.39 7.47 11.57
CA SER A 510 -7.03 8.41 12.50
C SER A 510 -8.42 8.82 12.00
N CYS A 511 -8.57 9.08 10.69
CA CYS A 511 -9.86 9.33 10.06
C CYS A 511 -10.78 8.10 10.12
N LYS A 512 -10.26 6.91 9.81
CA LYS A 512 -11.04 5.65 9.85
C LYS A 512 -11.57 5.35 11.25
N GLY A 513 -10.74 5.51 12.27
CA GLY A 513 -11.13 5.28 13.67
C GLY A 513 -12.18 6.26 14.16
N TRP A 514 -12.02 7.55 13.85
CA TRP A 514 -12.97 8.57 14.25
C TRP A 514 -14.27 8.50 13.45
N HIS A 515 -14.21 8.66 12.13
CA HIS A 515 -15.43 8.69 11.29
C HIS A 515 -16.14 7.34 11.28
N ASP A 516 -15.38 6.26 11.45
CA ASP A 516 -15.90 4.89 11.62
C ASP A 516 -16.92 4.56 10.52
N TYR A 517 -16.61 4.93 9.27
CA TYR A 517 -17.55 4.96 8.17
C TYR A 517 -17.81 3.57 7.56
N VAL A 518 -19.05 3.37 7.11
CA VAL A 518 -19.58 2.11 6.58
C VAL A 518 -18.92 1.68 5.26
N ARG A 519 -18.88 0.38 5.00
CA ARG A 519 -18.40 -0.22 3.73
C ARG A 519 -19.56 -0.47 2.74
N PRO A 520 -19.28 -0.52 1.43
CA PRO A 520 -20.31 -0.76 0.41
C PRO A 520 -21.17 -1.99 0.63
N VAL A 521 -20.58 -3.14 1.00
CA VAL A 521 -21.33 -4.38 1.22
C VAL A 521 -22.42 -4.22 2.31
N SER A 522 -22.08 -3.59 3.43
CA SER A 522 -23.02 -3.32 4.52
C SER A 522 -24.11 -2.34 4.09
N ALA A 523 -23.72 -1.24 3.45
CA ALA A 523 -24.63 -0.18 3.00
C ALA A 523 -25.61 -0.67 1.92
N LEU A 524 -25.13 -1.36 0.90
CA LEU A 524 -25.94 -1.88 -0.20
C LEU A 524 -26.95 -2.93 0.29
N ARG A 525 -26.51 -3.91 1.09
CA ARG A 525 -27.42 -4.93 1.65
C ARG A 525 -28.44 -4.31 2.61
N TRP A 526 -28.05 -3.30 3.40
CA TRP A 526 -28.97 -2.58 4.30
C TRP A 526 -30.03 -1.75 3.56
N MET A 527 -29.64 -1.09 2.46
CA MET A 527 -30.57 -0.38 1.59
C MET A 527 -31.50 -1.35 0.85
N ALA A 528 -30.98 -2.50 0.39
CA ALA A 528 -31.75 -3.53 -0.30
C ALA A 528 -32.87 -4.12 0.58
N ASP A 529 -32.60 -4.40 1.85
CA ASP A 529 -33.59 -4.92 2.82
C ASP A 529 -34.78 -3.97 3.05
N ARG A 530 -34.62 -2.68 2.73
CA ARG A 530 -35.67 -1.67 2.86
C ARG A 530 -36.53 -1.53 1.60
N GLY A 531 -36.12 -2.12 0.48
CA GLY A 531 -36.78 -1.98 -0.80
C GLY A 531 -36.26 -0.79 -1.62
N GLN A 532 -37.08 -0.24 -2.50
CA GLN A 532 -36.69 0.83 -3.41
C GLN A 532 -37.04 2.22 -2.89
N CYS A 533 -36.28 3.26 -3.30
CA CYS A 533 -36.55 4.64 -2.90
C CYS A 533 -36.85 5.61 -4.06
N THR A 534 -37.04 5.12 -5.29
CA THR A 534 -37.18 5.95 -6.49
C THR A 534 -38.63 6.35 -6.78
N ASP A 535 -39.59 5.44 -6.59
CA ASP A 535 -40.99 5.69 -6.97
C ASP A 535 -41.96 5.28 -5.86
N PRO A 536 -42.63 6.22 -5.16
CA PRO A 536 -43.57 5.89 -4.08
C PRO A 536 -44.81 5.11 -4.52
N GLU A 537 -45.10 5.04 -5.82
CA GLU A 537 -46.23 4.28 -6.36
C GLU A 537 -45.87 2.81 -6.66
N LEU A 538 -44.58 2.45 -6.65
CA LEU A 538 -44.13 1.07 -6.81
C LEU A 538 -44.12 0.31 -5.47
N PRO A 539 -44.28 -1.04 -5.48
CA PRO A 539 -44.22 -1.84 -4.26
C PRO A 539 -42.89 -1.68 -3.52
N ASN A 540 -42.87 -2.02 -2.23
CA ASN A 540 -41.67 -1.98 -1.37
C ASN A 540 -40.94 -0.62 -1.40
N TYR A 541 -41.69 0.49 -1.45
CA TYR A 541 -41.10 1.82 -1.31
C TYR A 541 -40.64 2.10 0.13
N HIS A 542 -39.43 2.63 0.26
CA HIS A 542 -38.90 3.16 1.51
C HIS A 542 -37.89 4.29 1.23
N GLY A 543 -38.03 5.43 1.90
CA GLY A 543 -37.17 6.61 1.70
C GLY A 543 -35.67 6.32 1.85
N ALA A 544 -35.27 5.45 2.78
CA ALA A 544 -33.90 4.97 2.95
C ALA A 544 -33.52 3.71 2.14
N GLY A 545 -34.37 3.27 1.20
CA GLY A 545 -34.14 2.12 0.34
C GLY A 545 -33.11 2.36 -0.77
N LEU A 546 -32.89 1.35 -1.59
CA LEU A 546 -31.97 1.35 -2.72
C LEU A 546 -32.61 2.07 -3.93
N PRO A 547 -31.91 2.98 -4.64
CA PRO A 547 -32.47 3.64 -5.82
C PRO A 547 -32.55 2.67 -7.01
N ILE A 548 -33.65 2.74 -7.76
CA ILE A 548 -33.80 2.11 -9.07
C ILE A 548 -32.97 2.88 -10.10
N ILE A 549 -32.11 2.16 -10.81
CA ILE A 549 -31.28 2.61 -11.93
C ILE A 549 -31.56 1.65 -13.09
N PRO A 550 -32.38 2.03 -14.08
CA PRO A 550 -32.76 1.12 -15.18
C PRO A 550 -31.56 0.43 -15.82
N GLY A 551 -31.64 -0.90 -16.00
CA GLY A 551 -30.56 -1.72 -16.55
C GLY A 551 -29.49 -2.16 -15.55
N HIS A 552 -29.44 -1.58 -14.35
CA HIS A 552 -28.42 -1.90 -13.34
C HIS A 552 -28.97 -2.24 -11.96
N ILE A 553 -29.96 -1.50 -11.47
CA ILE A 553 -30.63 -1.75 -10.19
C ILE A 553 -32.13 -1.63 -10.41
N GLU A 554 -32.86 -2.72 -10.18
CA GLU A 554 -34.28 -2.81 -10.48
C GLU A 554 -35.02 -3.60 -9.40
N GLN A 555 -36.34 -3.62 -9.47
CA GLN A 555 -37.14 -4.58 -8.71
C GLN A 555 -37.28 -5.88 -9.49
N ILE A 556 -37.35 -6.98 -8.76
CA ILE A 556 -37.68 -8.29 -9.32
C ILE A 556 -39.14 -8.28 -9.79
N SER A 557 -39.36 -8.59 -11.06
CA SER A 557 -40.67 -8.61 -11.72
C SER A 557 -41.17 -10.04 -11.93
N PRO A 558 -42.47 -10.23 -12.27
CA PRO A 558 -43.01 -11.55 -12.60
C PRO A 558 -42.38 -12.21 -13.83
N GLU A 559 -41.76 -11.42 -14.70
CA GLU A 559 -41.08 -11.85 -15.92
C GLU A 559 -39.63 -12.32 -15.66
N ASP A 560 -39.07 -12.03 -14.47
CA ASP A 560 -37.72 -12.45 -14.12
C ASP A 560 -37.61 -13.99 -13.95
N PRO A 561 -36.40 -14.55 -14.16
CA PRO A 561 -36.12 -15.96 -13.95
C PRO A 561 -36.52 -16.46 -12.55
N ILE A 562 -36.86 -17.75 -12.47
CA ILE A 562 -37.31 -18.39 -11.22
C ILE A 562 -36.21 -18.37 -10.15
N GLU A 563 -34.96 -18.34 -10.58
CA GLU A 563 -33.76 -18.21 -9.74
C GLU A 563 -33.76 -16.88 -8.99
N LEU A 564 -34.22 -15.79 -9.61
CA LEU A 564 -34.34 -14.48 -8.96
C LEU A 564 -35.61 -14.35 -8.12
N ARG A 565 -36.78 -14.60 -8.71
CA ARG A 565 -38.07 -14.38 -8.00
C ARG A 565 -38.44 -15.46 -6.98
N GLY A 566 -37.75 -16.60 -7.04
CA GLY A 566 -38.07 -17.78 -6.24
C GLY A 566 -39.24 -18.60 -6.84
N PRO A 567 -39.30 -19.91 -6.55
CA PRO A 567 -40.32 -20.81 -7.10
C PRO A 567 -41.77 -20.42 -6.75
N ASN A 568 -41.97 -19.70 -5.65
CA ASN A 568 -43.27 -19.25 -5.17
C ASN A 568 -43.45 -17.73 -5.26
N ASN A 569 -42.59 -17.02 -6.00
CA ASN A 569 -42.54 -15.55 -6.03
C ASN A 569 -42.26 -14.92 -4.66
N GLU A 570 -41.54 -15.63 -3.78
CA GLU A 570 -41.19 -15.17 -2.44
C GLU A 570 -40.29 -13.92 -2.44
N HIS A 571 -39.56 -13.66 -3.54
CA HIS A 571 -38.69 -12.49 -3.72
C HIS A 571 -39.27 -11.45 -4.67
N LEU A 572 -40.55 -11.57 -5.05
CA LEU A 572 -41.18 -10.61 -5.96
C LEU A 572 -41.16 -9.20 -5.34
N TYR A 573 -40.77 -8.21 -6.15
CA TYR A 573 -40.57 -6.81 -5.75
C TYR A 573 -39.41 -6.53 -4.78
N GLU A 574 -38.60 -7.54 -4.42
CA GLU A 574 -37.28 -7.28 -3.82
C GLU A 574 -36.35 -6.63 -4.86
N MET A 575 -35.22 -6.09 -4.39
CA MET A 575 -34.24 -5.42 -5.24
C MET A 575 -33.31 -6.43 -5.92
N LYS A 576 -32.99 -6.21 -7.19
CA LYS A 576 -31.94 -6.91 -7.96
C LYS A 576 -30.89 -5.92 -8.48
N ILE A 577 -29.64 -6.39 -8.57
CA ILE A 577 -28.50 -5.62 -9.07
C ILE A 577 -27.81 -6.43 -10.17
N ARG A 578 -27.46 -5.78 -11.29
CA ARG A 578 -26.64 -6.35 -12.35
C ARG A 578 -25.16 -6.09 -12.08
N CYS A 579 -24.44 -7.08 -11.62
CA CYS A 579 -23.03 -6.98 -11.20
C CYS A 579 -22.34 -8.35 -11.27
N TRP A 580 -21.05 -8.42 -10.89
CA TRP A 580 -20.37 -9.70 -10.68
C TRP A 580 -21.18 -10.60 -9.75
N LYS A 581 -21.45 -11.83 -10.18
CA LYS A 581 -22.44 -12.68 -9.49
C LYS A 581 -21.98 -13.21 -8.13
N GLY A 582 -20.70 -13.11 -7.80
CA GLY A 582 -20.17 -13.55 -6.51
C GLY A 582 -19.47 -14.91 -6.55
N PRO A 583 -18.81 -15.27 -5.43
CA PRO A 583 -18.00 -16.48 -5.30
C PRO A 583 -18.79 -17.78 -5.43
N ASP A 584 -20.10 -17.79 -5.16
CA ASP A 584 -20.95 -18.99 -5.27
C ASP A 584 -21.03 -19.56 -6.70
N TYR A 585 -20.65 -18.77 -7.71
CA TYR A 585 -20.59 -19.18 -9.11
C TYR A 585 -19.20 -19.70 -9.52
N ILE A 586 -18.24 -19.71 -8.61
CA ILE A 586 -16.85 -20.12 -8.82
C ILE A 586 -16.56 -21.30 -7.89
N GLY A 587 -16.64 -22.52 -8.44
CA GLY A 587 -16.25 -23.73 -7.70
C GLY A 587 -14.74 -23.99 -7.74
N VAL A 588 -14.08 -23.71 -8.87
CA VAL A 588 -12.64 -23.85 -9.05
C VAL A 588 -12.09 -22.57 -9.69
N PRO A 589 -11.50 -21.64 -8.93
CA PRO A 589 -11.02 -20.35 -9.42
C PRO A 589 -10.13 -20.46 -10.66
N ALA A 590 -9.19 -21.41 -10.69
CA ALA A 590 -8.27 -21.60 -11.81
C ALA A 590 -8.92 -22.04 -13.14
N LEU A 591 -10.22 -22.35 -13.17
CA LEU A 591 -10.91 -22.87 -14.36
C LEU A 591 -12.25 -22.19 -14.63
N GLN A 592 -12.68 -21.28 -13.75
CA GLN A 592 -14.03 -20.75 -13.73
C GLN A 592 -14.03 -19.27 -13.39
N TRP A 593 -15.00 -18.56 -13.96
CA TRP A 593 -15.32 -17.18 -13.64
C TRP A 593 -16.82 -17.06 -13.35
N ALA A 594 -17.18 -16.13 -12.48
CA ALA A 594 -18.59 -15.91 -12.17
C ALA A 594 -19.29 -15.23 -13.37
N GLY A 595 -18.68 -14.17 -13.91
CA GLY A 595 -19.31 -13.26 -14.86
C GLY A 595 -20.34 -12.33 -14.21
N VAL A 596 -20.98 -11.49 -15.04
CA VAL A 596 -21.95 -10.47 -14.59
C VAL A 596 -23.36 -10.85 -14.99
N ASP A 597 -24.29 -10.81 -14.04
CA ASP A 597 -25.72 -10.90 -14.33
C ASP A 597 -26.55 -10.26 -13.20
N TRP A 598 -27.87 -10.34 -13.32
CA TRP A 598 -28.78 -9.99 -12.24
C TRP A 598 -28.66 -10.96 -11.07
N ILE A 599 -28.38 -10.42 -9.89
CA ILE A 599 -28.46 -11.10 -8.58
C ILE A 599 -29.43 -10.37 -7.65
N ARG A 600 -29.89 -11.03 -6.59
CA ARG A 600 -30.66 -10.34 -5.55
C ARG A 600 -29.74 -9.37 -4.81
N ALA A 601 -30.15 -8.12 -4.65
CA ALA A 601 -29.31 -7.07 -4.07
C ALA A 601 -28.86 -7.37 -2.63
N ARG A 602 -29.69 -8.11 -1.89
CA ARG A 602 -29.42 -8.55 -0.53
C ARG A 602 -28.34 -9.64 -0.44
N GLU A 603 -27.99 -10.26 -1.57
CA GLU A 603 -26.93 -11.28 -1.71
C GLU A 603 -25.66 -10.67 -2.35
N TRP A 604 -25.57 -9.35 -2.49
CA TRP A 604 -24.45 -8.70 -3.20
C TRP A 604 -23.08 -8.97 -2.56
N TRP A 605 -22.07 -9.24 -3.40
CA TRP A 605 -20.66 -9.41 -3.01
C TRP A 605 -19.77 -8.41 -3.75
N PRO A 606 -18.78 -7.81 -3.08
CA PRO A 606 -17.70 -7.11 -3.77
C PRO A 606 -16.82 -8.13 -4.53
N TYR A 607 -16.13 -7.70 -5.59
CA TYR A 607 -15.17 -8.53 -6.32
C TYR A 607 -13.91 -8.77 -5.49
N GLN A 608 -13.99 -9.77 -4.61
CA GLN A 608 -12.99 -10.16 -3.62
C GLN A 608 -13.10 -11.66 -3.33
N ARG A 609 -12.09 -12.23 -2.68
CA ARG A 609 -12.15 -13.61 -2.20
C ARG A 609 -13.22 -13.77 -1.12
N PRO A 610 -13.92 -14.92 -1.05
CA PRO A 610 -14.93 -15.17 -0.02
C PRO A 610 -14.35 -15.16 1.41
N THR A 611 -13.05 -15.44 1.55
CA THR A 611 -12.32 -15.45 2.83
C THR A 611 -11.77 -14.08 3.23
N PHE A 612 -11.87 -13.06 2.36
CA PHE A 612 -11.42 -11.69 2.61
C PHE A 612 -12.30 -10.68 1.82
N VAL A 613 -13.53 -10.47 2.28
CA VAL A 613 -14.56 -9.71 1.53
C VAL A 613 -14.32 -8.20 1.57
N THR A 614 -14.02 -7.66 2.74
CA THR A 614 -13.55 -6.28 2.89
C THR A 614 -12.53 -6.27 4.03
N PRO A 615 -11.48 -5.42 3.96
CA PRO A 615 -10.53 -5.32 5.05
C PRO A 615 -11.20 -4.98 6.40
N PRO A 616 -10.68 -5.47 7.54
CA PRO A 616 -11.31 -5.35 8.86
C PRO A 616 -11.11 -3.96 9.46
N PHE A 617 -11.57 -2.92 8.77
CA PHE A 617 -11.53 -1.52 9.19
C PHE A 617 -12.49 -0.67 8.35
N ALA A 618 -12.87 0.49 8.89
CA ALA A 618 -13.76 1.46 8.27
C ALA A 618 -13.30 1.95 6.88
N GLY A 619 -14.26 2.42 6.08
CA GLY A 619 -14.04 2.90 4.71
C GLY A 619 -13.26 4.22 4.64
N TYR A 620 -13.75 5.26 5.31
CA TYR A 620 -13.33 6.64 5.09
C TYR A 620 -12.12 7.07 5.93
N VAL A 621 -11.02 7.56 5.36
CA VAL A 621 -10.68 7.62 3.91
C VAL A 621 -9.99 6.33 3.45
N SER A 622 -9.91 6.09 2.14
CA SER A 622 -9.22 4.93 1.56
C SER A 622 -7.71 4.98 1.85
N GLY A 623 -7.19 3.96 2.52
CA GLY A 623 -5.76 3.88 2.83
C GLY A 623 -4.90 3.74 1.58
N HIS A 624 -5.32 2.96 0.59
CA HIS A 624 -4.58 2.83 -0.68
C HIS A 624 -4.52 4.17 -1.40
N SER A 625 -5.62 4.92 -1.44
CA SER A 625 -5.68 6.25 -2.05
C SER A 625 -4.67 7.21 -1.40
N THR A 626 -4.56 7.19 -0.08
CA THR A 626 -3.61 8.02 0.68
C THR A 626 -2.15 7.59 0.49
N PHE A 627 -1.83 6.30 0.69
CA PHE A 627 -0.47 5.78 0.47
C PHE A 627 0.00 6.05 -0.96
N SER A 628 -0.83 5.73 -1.94
CA SER A 628 -0.47 5.81 -3.34
C SER A 628 -0.20 7.23 -3.80
N ARG A 629 -1.03 8.20 -3.41
CA ARG A 629 -0.76 9.59 -3.75
C ARG A 629 0.49 10.12 -3.03
N ALA A 630 0.67 9.81 -1.74
CA ALA A 630 1.87 10.23 -1.00
C ALA A 630 3.17 9.71 -1.64
N ALA A 631 3.20 8.43 -2.00
CA ALA A 631 4.35 7.82 -2.66
C ALA A 631 4.64 8.44 -4.04
N ALA A 632 3.60 8.74 -4.83
CA ALA A 632 3.75 9.39 -6.12
C ALA A 632 4.35 10.80 -6.02
N GLU A 633 3.97 11.58 -4.99
CA GLU A 633 4.58 12.89 -4.73
C GLU A 633 6.05 12.76 -4.31
N VAL A 634 6.36 11.82 -3.41
CA VAL A 634 7.75 11.54 -3.00
C VAL A 634 8.60 11.14 -4.21
N LEU A 635 8.13 10.22 -5.06
CA LEU A 635 8.87 9.80 -6.25
C LEU A 635 9.10 10.95 -7.22
N THR A 636 8.06 11.76 -7.47
CA THR A 636 8.16 12.94 -8.34
C THR A 636 9.19 13.93 -7.81
N ALA A 637 9.14 14.25 -6.51
CA ALA A 637 10.06 15.18 -5.88
C ALA A 637 11.48 14.62 -5.82
N LEU A 638 11.65 13.33 -5.51
CA LEU A 638 12.92 12.63 -5.42
C LEU A 638 13.66 12.63 -6.77
N THR A 639 13.00 12.22 -7.84
CA THR A 639 13.60 12.14 -9.18
C THR A 639 13.68 13.50 -9.88
N GLY A 640 12.88 14.48 -9.44
CA GLY A 640 12.70 15.75 -10.13
C GLY A 640 11.90 15.66 -11.41
N ASP A 641 11.22 14.54 -11.65
CA ASP A 641 10.44 14.26 -12.85
C ASP A 641 9.15 13.54 -12.46
N ALA A 642 8.01 13.99 -13.00
CA ALA A 642 6.72 13.35 -12.77
C ALA A 642 6.59 11.99 -13.48
N TYR A 643 7.43 11.75 -14.49
CA TYR A 643 7.40 10.55 -15.29
C TYR A 643 8.30 9.45 -14.71
N PHE A 644 7.91 8.19 -14.94
CA PHE A 644 8.80 7.05 -14.70
C PHE A 644 10.09 7.20 -15.54
N PRO A 645 11.24 6.64 -15.12
CA PRO A 645 12.45 6.65 -15.94
C PRO A 645 12.19 6.10 -17.35
N GLY A 646 12.71 6.79 -18.38
CA GLY A 646 12.40 6.46 -19.78
C GLY A 646 11.01 6.89 -20.26
N GLY A 647 10.20 7.49 -19.39
CA GLY A 647 8.84 7.95 -19.65
C GLY A 647 7.78 6.86 -19.61
N LEU A 648 8.07 5.65 -19.09
CA LEU A 648 7.10 4.56 -19.04
C LEU A 648 7.43 3.56 -17.93
N GLY A 649 6.53 3.39 -16.98
CA GLY A 649 6.45 2.20 -16.12
C GLY A 649 5.55 1.16 -16.76
N ALA A 650 5.93 -0.12 -16.67
CA ALA A 650 5.12 -1.21 -17.20
C ALA A 650 5.16 -2.44 -16.28
N PHE A 651 4.06 -3.18 -16.21
CA PHE A 651 3.95 -4.44 -15.50
C PHE A 651 3.23 -5.49 -16.39
N PRO A 652 3.86 -6.64 -16.67
CA PRO A 652 3.29 -7.65 -17.55
C PRO A 652 2.15 -8.43 -16.88
N VAL A 653 1.12 -8.72 -17.66
CA VAL A 653 -0.06 -9.49 -17.25
C VAL A 653 -0.23 -10.66 -18.21
N GLU A 654 -0.16 -11.87 -17.67
CA GLU A 654 -0.25 -13.12 -18.44
C GLU A 654 -1.68 -13.68 -18.43
N ALA A 655 -2.16 -14.07 -19.61
CA ALA A 655 -3.50 -14.63 -19.79
C ALA A 655 -3.67 -15.92 -19.00
N HIS A 656 -4.81 -16.08 -18.34
CA HIS A 656 -5.19 -17.27 -17.56
C HIS A 656 -4.28 -17.62 -16.37
N GLU A 657 -3.28 -16.79 -16.07
CA GLU A 657 -2.31 -17.03 -14.99
C GLU A 657 -2.28 -15.91 -13.96
N PHE A 658 -2.76 -14.71 -14.29
CA PHE A 658 -2.65 -13.55 -13.40
C PHE A 658 -3.75 -13.46 -12.33
N LEU A 659 -5.01 -13.71 -12.68
CA LEU A 659 -6.12 -13.60 -11.72
C LEU A 659 -6.15 -14.81 -10.78
N VAL A 660 -6.41 -14.56 -9.50
CA VAL A 660 -6.50 -15.59 -8.47
C VAL A 660 -7.93 -15.74 -7.93
N PHE A 661 -8.79 -14.72 -8.09
CA PHE A 661 -10.18 -14.80 -7.62
C PHE A 661 -11.04 -15.68 -8.55
N GLU A 662 -10.73 -15.68 -9.84
CA GLU A 662 -11.33 -16.46 -10.92
C GLU A 662 -10.37 -16.58 -12.10
N ASP A 663 -10.69 -17.41 -13.10
CA ASP A 663 -9.85 -17.57 -14.30
C ASP A 663 -9.83 -16.29 -15.15
N GLY A 664 -8.62 -15.95 -15.61
CA GLY A 664 -8.35 -14.83 -16.49
C GLY A 664 -7.01 -14.13 -16.18
N PRO A 665 -6.74 -13.01 -16.87
CA PRO A 665 -7.52 -12.43 -17.96
C PRO A 665 -7.50 -13.31 -19.23
N SER A 666 -8.33 -13.00 -20.23
CA SER A 666 -8.41 -13.79 -21.47
C SER A 666 -7.30 -13.49 -22.50
N MET A 667 -6.47 -12.48 -22.24
CA MET A 667 -5.40 -12.04 -23.12
C MET A 667 -4.21 -11.48 -22.34
N ASP A 668 -3.02 -11.58 -22.93
CA ASP A 668 -1.81 -10.94 -22.42
C ASP A 668 -1.87 -9.43 -22.67
N PHE A 669 -1.41 -8.64 -21.70
CA PHE A 669 -1.24 -7.20 -21.85
C PHE A 669 -0.28 -6.65 -20.78
N GLU A 670 -0.06 -5.34 -20.77
CA GLU A 670 0.75 -4.66 -19.75
C GLU A 670 -0.05 -3.54 -19.09
N LEU A 671 -0.02 -3.49 -17.76
CA LEU A 671 -0.35 -2.25 -17.06
C LEU A 671 0.75 -1.25 -17.36
N GLN A 672 0.38 -0.06 -17.84
CA GLN A 672 1.33 0.97 -18.26
C GLN A 672 1.01 2.31 -17.60
N TRP A 673 2.05 3.02 -17.17
CA TRP A 673 1.95 4.31 -16.49
C TRP A 673 2.99 5.28 -17.04
N ALA A 674 2.57 6.46 -17.48
CA ALA A 674 3.53 7.49 -17.87
C ALA A 674 4.10 8.19 -16.63
N THR A 675 3.21 8.58 -15.71
CA THR A 675 3.56 9.29 -14.48
C THR A 675 3.32 8.46 -13.22
N TYR A 676 4.01 8.78 -12.13
CA TYR A 676 3.75 8.16 -10.82
C TYR A 676 2.32 8.42 -10.34
N ARG A 677 1.76 9.58 -10.69
CA ARG A 677 0.36 9.91 -10.39
C ARG A 677 -0.62 9.01 -11.15
N ASP A 678 -0.27 8.55 -12.37
CA ASP A 678 -1.12 7.61 -13.11
C ASP A 678 -1.24 6.27 -12.38
N ALA A 679 -0.11 5.73 -11.89
CA ALA A 679 -0.09 4.52 -11.08
C ALA A 679 -0.90 4.70 -9.78
N ALA A 680 -0.75 5.85 -9.12
CA ALA A 680 -1.48 6.15 -7.90
C ALA A 680 -3.00 6.27 -8.12
N ASP A 681 -3.42 6.91 -9.22
CA ASP A 681 -4.82 7.04 -9.57
C ASP A 681 -5.44 5.68 -9.91
N GLN A 682 -4.69 4.83 -10.63
CA GLN A 682 -5.10 3.47 -10.94
C GLN A 682 -5.26 2.62 -9.67
N SER A 683 -4.34 2.76 -8.72
CA SER A 683 -4.43 2.13 -7.39
C SER A 683 -5.69 2.57 -6.64
N ALA A 684 -5.99 3.86 -6.62
CA ALA A 684 -7.19 4.42 -6.01
C ALA A 684 -8.49 3.87 -6.63
N LEU A 685 -8.64 3.97 -7.95
CA LEU A 685 -9.87 3.57 -8.64
C LEU A 685 -10.12 2.06 -8.63
N SER A 686 -9.05 1.26 -8.58
CA SER A 686 -9.18 -0.19 -8.45
C SER A 686 -9.99 -0.61 -7.23
N ARG A 687 -10.06 0.22 -6.18
CA ARG A 687 -10.82 -0.07 -4.95
C ARG A 687 -12.33 0.07 -5.14
N ILE A 688 -12.76 0.82 -6.16
CA ILE A 688 -14.16 0.95 -6.57
C ILE A 688 -14.55 -0.28 -7.40
N TRP A 689 -13.72 -0.69 -8.37
CA TRP A 689 -13.93 -1.94 -9.13
C TRP A 689 -13.88 -3.19 -8.25
N GLY A 690 -12.96 -3.21 -7.27
CA GLY A 690 -12.90 -4.25 -6.25
C GLY A 690 -14.07 -4.25 -5.28
N GLY A 691 -14.97 -3.27 -5.34
CA GLY A 691 -16.21 -3.26 -4.58
C GLY A 691 -16.11 -2.74 -3.13
N ILE A 692 -14.97 -2.20 -2.70
CA ILE A 692 -14.68 -2.02 -1.27
C ILE A 692 -14.66 -0.56 -0.80
N HIS A 693 -14.56 0.41 -1.71
CA HIS A 693 -14.57 1.85 -1.39
C HIS A 693 -15.49 2.61 -2.36
N PRO A 694 -16.43 3.45 -1.87
CA PRO A 694 -17.13 4.44 -2.68
C PRO A 694 -16.23 5.66 -2.98
N PRO A 695 -16.58 6.51 -3.97
CA PRO A 695 -15.80 7.70 -4.33
C PRO A 695 -15.44 8.63 -3.18
N ILE A 696 -16.33 8.78 -2.19
CA ILE A 696 -16.09 9.64 -1.02
C ILE A 696 -14.93 9.17 -0.15
N ASP A 697 -14.55 7.89 -0.23
CA ASP A 697 -13.36 7.38 0.44
C ASP A 697 -12.08 7.69 -0.37
N ASP A 698 -12.18 7.83 -1.69
CA ASP A 698 -11.03 7.94 -2.59
C ASP A 698 -10.46 9.37 -2.69
N PHE A 699 -11.21 10.32 -3.24
CA PHE A 699 -10.65 11.63 -3.56
C PHE A 699 -10.14 12.41 -2.32
N PRO A 700 -10.78 12.36 -1.14
CA PRO A 700 -10.21 13.00 0.05
C PRO A 700 -8.96 12.26 0.54
N GLY A 701 -8.90 10.94 0.36
CA GLY A 701 -7.72 10.13 0.65
C GLY A 701 -6.53 10.51 -0.23
N ARG A 702 -6.74 10.70 -1.55
CA ARG A 702 -5.73 11.21 -2.48
C ARG A 702 -5.30 12.65 -2.11
N ALA A 703 -6.24 13.55 -1.81
CA ALA A 703 -5.93 14.91 -1.38
C ALA A 703 -5.03 14.95 -0.14
N MET A 704 -5.34 14.09 0.84
CA MET A 704 -4.52 13.91 2.04
C MET A 704 -3.13 13.38 1.68
N GLY A 705 -3.03 12.37 0.81
CA GLY A 705 -1.75 11.83 0.37
C GLY A 705 -0.85 12.85 -0.33
N GLU A 706 -1.41 13.77 -1.12
CA GLU A 706 -0.63 14.80 -1.83
C GLU A 706 0.15 15.70 -0.86
N VAL A 707 -0.50 16.10 0.24
CA VAL A 707 0.13 16.93 1.28
C VAL A 707 1.18 16.13 2.04
N LEU A 708 0.80 14.94 2.54
CA LEU A 708 1.67 14.10 3.37
C LEU A 708 2.96 13.67 2.66
N GLY A 709 2.87 13.32 1.37
CA GLY A 709 4.04 12.95 0.59
C GLY A 709 5.05 14.07 0.47
N MET A 710 4.58 15.30 0.24
CA MET A 710 5.44 16.46 0.12
C MET A 710 6.03 16.89 1.46
N ASP A 711 5.23 16.92 2.53
CA ASP A 711 5.70 17.30 3.87
C ASP A 711 6.79 16.34 4.37
N ALA A 712 6.59 15.02 4.19
CA ALA A 712 7.60 14.02 4.53
C ALA A 712 8.86 14.15 3.67
N PHE A 713 8.73 14.41 2.36
CA PHE A 713 9.88 14.64 1.50
C PHE A 713 10.70 15.86 1.94
N LEU A 714 10.04 16.98 2.22
CA LEU A 714 10.67 18.23 2.62
C LEU A 714 11.33 18.10 4.00
N LEU A 715 10.70 17.43 4.97
CA LEU A 715 11.35 17.18 6.25
C LEU A 715 12.56 16.25 6.10
N ALA A 716 12.46 15.20 5.28
CA ALA A 716 13.60 14.34 4.99
C ALA A 716 14.75 15.11 4.30
N GLU A 717 14.44 16.06 3.40
CA GLU A 717 15.41 16.97 2.80
C GLU A 717 16.10 17.84 3.86
N GLN A 718 15.38 18.36 4.84
CA GLN A 718 15.97 19.15 5.93
C GLN A 718 16.99 18.35 6.74
N TYR A 719 16.72 17.07 7.01
CA TYR A 719 17.68 16.20 7.68
C TYR A 719 18.89 15.87 6.78
N ALA A 720 18.64 15.44 5.53
CA ALA A 720 19.69 14.98 4.62
C ALA A 720 20.57 16.11 4.09
N PHE A 721 19.98 17.29 3.87
CA PHE A 721 20.59 18.46 3.27
C PHE A 721 20.13 19.73 4.02
N PRO A 722 20.64 20.00 5.23
CA PRO A 722 20.20 21.14 6.05
C PRO A 722 20.28 22.51 5.38
N LEU A 723 21.17 22.66 4.38
CA LEU A 723 21.29 23.89 3.59
C LEU A 723 20.22 24.03 2.49
N LEU A 724 19.65 22.92 2.00
CA LEU A 724 18.60 22.92 0.98
C LEU A 724 17.20 22.99 1.60
N GLY A 725 17.04 22.51 2.84
CA GLY A 725 15.78 22.52 3.56
C GLY A 725 15.26 23.92 3.84
N THR A 726 14.38 24.41 2.96
CA THR A 726 13.70 25.70 3.10
C THR A 726 12.21 25.48 2.93
N ASP A 727 11.55 24.95 3.97
CA ASP A 727 10.15 25.24 4.21
C ASP A 727 9.84 25.22 5.71
N CYS A 728 9.25 26.31 6.16
CA CYS A 728 8.98 26.61 7.56
C CYS A 728 7.71 25.85 7.99
N PHE A 729 7.86 24.70 8.64
CA PHE A 729 6.83 24.18 9.55
C PHE A 729 7.37 24.17 10.99
N GLU A 730 6.59 24.76 11.89
CA GLU A 730 6.98 25.02 13.27
C GLU A 730 7.25 23.74 14.07
N ALA A 731 8.53 23.43 14.30
CA ALA A 731 8.95 22.62 15.43
C ALA A 731 10.29 23.13 15.99
N GLY A 732 10.25 23.98 17.02
CA GLY A 732 11.41 24.16 17.92
C GLY A 732 12.05 25.55 18.05
N GLY A 733 11.50 26.61 17.45
CA GLY A 733 11.82 27.98 17.87
C GLY A 733 13.18 28.57 17.43
N TYR A 734 13.74 28.14 16.30
CA TYR A 734 14.75 28.92 15.59
C TYR A 734 14.09 29.69 14.43
N PRO A 735 14.39 30.99 14.24
CA PRO A 735 13.79 31.78 13.17
C PRO A 735 14.28 31.31 11.81
N CYS A 736 13.38 31.39 10.81
CA CYS A 736 13.59 31.09 9.40
C CYS A 736 14.98 31.54 8.92
N LEU A 737 15.85 30.59 8.57
CA LEU A 737 17.08 30.87 7.86
C LEU A 737 16.99 30.13 6.53
N CYS A 738 16.90 30.86 5.42
CA CYS A 738 17.24 30.32 4.11
C CYS A 738 18.77 30.35 4.03
N PRO A 739 19.48 29.24 4.32
CA PRO A 739 20.93 29.29 4.49
C PRO A 739 21.56 29.61 3.13
N GLY A 740 22.44 30.61 3.10
CA GLY A 740 23.01 31.14 1.86
C GLY A 740 22.21 32.25 1.19
N ASP A 741 21.02 32.63 1.68
CA ASP A 741 20.35 33.89 1.32
C ASP A 741 20.61 34.94 2.42
N PHE A 742 21.83 35.46 2.40
CA PHE A 742 22.31 36.40 3.43
C PHE A 742 21.68 37.78 3.30
N ASN A 743 21.05 38.06 2.16
CA ASN A 743 20.39 39.34 1.89
C ASN A 743 18.86 39.28 2.04
N SER A 744 18.30 38.08 2.22
CA SER A 744 16.88 37.80 2.41
C SER A 744 16.01 38.22 1.22
N ASP A 745 16.51 38.07 -0.01
CA ASP A 745 15.75 38.32 -1.25
C ASP A 745 15.07 37.07 -1.83
N GLY A 746 15.23 35.92 -1.19
CA GLY A 746 14.68 34.65 -1.64
C GLY A 746 15.49 33.98 -2.75
N LEU A 747 16.68 34.48 -3.10
CA LEU A 747 17.50 33.96 -4.20
C LEU A 747 18.95 33.81 -3.79
N ARG A 748 19.43 32.57 -3.62
CA ARG A 748 20.83 32.28 -3.25
C ARG A 748 21.77 32.52 -4.43
N ASN A 749 22.29 33.73 -4.57
CA ASN A 749 22.92 34.19 -5.81
C ASN A 749 24.19 35.02 -5.57
N LEU A 750 24.65 35.75 -6.59
CA LEU A 750 25.90 36.51 -6.53
C LEU A 750 25.96 37.53 -5.40
N PRO A 751 24.94 38.38 -5.18
CA PRO A 751 24.79 39.15 -3.95
C PRO A 751 25.14 38.42 -2.66
N ASP A 752 24.65 37.20 -2.43
CA ASP A 752 24.94 36.45 -1.21
C ASP A 752 26.36 35.93 -1.15
N LEU A 753 26.87 35.38 -2.25
CA LEU A 753 28.28 34.98 -2.30
C LEU A 753 29.21 36.17 -2.07
N LEU A 754 28.86 37.35 -2.56
CA LEU A 754 29.64 38.55 -2.28
C LEU A 754 29.57 38.92 -0.80
N LEU A 755 28.42 38.76 -0.12
CA LEU A 755 28.31 38.96 1.32
C LEU A 755 29.19 37.99 2.11
N LEU A 756 29.21 36.71 1.74
CA LEU A 756 30.11 35.71 2.33
C LEU A 756 31.58 36.04 2.08
N LEU A 757 31.93 36.38 0.83
CA LEU A 757 33.31 36.67 0.46
C LEU A 757 33.86 37.95 1.10
N VAL A 758 33.00 38.92 1.45
CA VAL A 758 33.39 40.14 2.18
C VAL A 758 33.92 39.79 3.58
N HIS A 759 33.36 38.76 4.21
CA HIS A 759 33.73 38.31 5.54
C HIS A 759 34.70 37.12 5.53
N PHE A 760 35.20 36.73 4.36
CA PHE A 760 36.06 35.56 4.23
C PHE A 760 37.39 35.71 4.98
N GLY A 761 37.65 34.79 5.89
CA GLY A 761 38.77 34.78 6.82
C GLY A 761 38.50 35.49 8.15
N GLU A 762 37.27 35.94 8.40
CA GLU A 762 36.87 36.56 9.68
C GLU A 762 36.21 35.54 10.62
N ALA A 763 36.49 35.65 11.92
CA ALA A 763 35.76 34.93 12.95
C ALA A 763 34.34 35.49 13.12
N VAL A 764 33.36 34.63 13.39
CA VAL A 764 31.99 35.08 13.69
C VAL A 764 31.89 35.65 15.10
N ASP A 765 31.17 36.77 15.24
CA ASP A 765 31.00 37.46 16.51
C ASP A 765 29.56 37.94 16.71
N VAL A 766 28.89 37.33 17.70
CA VAL A 766 27.52 37.68 18.12
C VAL A 766 27.44 39.07 18.78
N GLY A 767 28.58 39.66 19.14
CA GLY A 767 28.73 40.98 19.77
C GLY A 767 28.78 42.18 18.79
N GLY A 768 28.67 41.93 17.48
CA GLY A 768 28.50 42.96 16.46
C GLY A 768 29.78 43.63 15.93
N ASN A 769 30.96 43.10 16.23
CA ASN A 769 32.23 43.59 15.69
C ASN A 769 32.94 42.61 14.72
N GLY A 770 32.32 41.47 14.41
CA GLY A 770 32.83 40.46 13.47
C GLY A 770 31.78 40.01 12.46
N ALA A 771 32.09 38.97 11.70
CA ALA A 771 31.19 38.40 10.71
C ALA A 771 29.89 37.93 11.38
N SER A 772 28.77 38.13 10.68
CA SER A 772 27.47 37.65 11.17
C SER A 772 27.51 36.13 11.31
N PRO A 773 27.03 35.54 12.41
CA PRO A 773 26.95 34.08 12.56
C PRO A 773 26.17 33.37 11.44
N VAL A 774 25.30 34.08 10.73
CA VAL A 774 24.57 33.51 9.58
C VAL A 774 25.48 33.20 8.39
N LEU A 775 26.68 33.79 8.32
CA LEU A 775 27.65 33.57 7.24
C LEU A 775 28.54 32.34 7.49
N ASP A 776 28.56 31.83 8.73
CA ASP A 776 29.21 30.58 9.13
C ASP A 776 28.22 29.45 8.89
N LEU A 777 28.09 29.11 7.60
CA LEU A 777 27.26 28.03 7.13
C LEU A 777 27.75 26.68 7.67
N ASP A 778 29.06 26.48 7.87
CA ASP A 778 29.64 25.21 8.32
C ASP A 778 29.78 25.04 9.84
N GLY A 779 29.51 26.12 10.60
CA GLY A 779 29.47 26.13 12.06
C GLY A 779 30.85 26.08 12.71
N SER A 780 31.91 26.36 11.95
CA SER A 780 33.30 26.31 12.40
C SER A 780 33.68 27.46 13.33
N GLY A 781 32.89 28.53 13.36
CA GLY A 781 33.18 29.78 14.06
C GLY A 781 34.01 30.78 13.25
N ASP A 782 34.37 30.46 12.00
CA ASP A 782 35.12 31.31 11.09
C ASP A 782 34.52 31.25 9.68
N VAL A 783 34.27 32.39 9.02
CA VAL A 783 33.83 32.40 7.62
C VAL A 783 35.01 31.99 6.73
N ASN A 784 34.99 30.79 6.18
CA ASN A 784 36.13 30.17 5.51
C ASN A 784 35.72 29.38 4.25
N THR A 785 36.65 28.55 3.76
CA THR A 785 36.41 27.73 2.56
C THR A 785 35.21 26.79 2.71
N GLY A 786 34.93 26.26 3.90
CA GLY A 786 33.78 25.41 4.13
C GLY A 786 32.46 26.15 3.94
N ASP A 787 32.35 27.40 4.39
CA ASP A 787 31.16 28.23 4.13
C ASP A 787 31.00 28.57 2.65
N LEU A 788 32.10 28.86 1.96
CA LEU A 788 32.07 29.08 0.52
C LEU A 788 31.58 27.83 -0.22
N LEU A 789 32.03 26.64 0.20
CA LEU A 789 31.55 25.38 -0.37
C LEU A 789 30.07 25.17 -0.05
N GLY A 790 29.64 25.44 1.19
CA GLY A 790 28.23 25.42 1.59
C GLY A 790 27.37 26.33 0.72
N MET A 791 27.77 27.59 0.52
CA MET A 791 27.08 28.55 -0.34
C MET A 791 27.00 28.07 -1.80
N LEU A 792 28.04 27.40 -2.30
CA LEU A 792 28.04 26.86 -3.65
C LEU A 792 27.10 25.66 -3.82
N THR A 793 26.82 24.89 -2.76
CA THR A 793 25.87 23.76 -2.83
C THR A 793 24.42 24.23 -3.05
N VAL A 794 24.10 25.43 -2.58
CA VAL A 794 22.77 26.03 -2.68
C VAL A 794 22.67 27.13 -3.74
N TRP A 795 23.73 27.31 -4.53
CA TRP A 795 23.84 28.38 -5.51
C TRP A 795 22.79 28.26 -6.62
N GLY A 796 22.07 29.36 -6.86
CA GLY A 796 21.05 29.46 -7.89
C GLY A 796 19.73 28.76 -7.53
N GLN A 797 19.61 28.21 -6.32
CA GLN A 797 18.38 27.61 -5.83
C GLN A 797 17.51 28.71 -5.19
N PRO A 798 16.24 28.87 -5.58
CA PRO A 798 15.32 29.76 -4.89
C PRO A 798 15.08 29.28 -3.46
N CYS A 799 14.85 30.22 -2.55
CA CYS A 799 14.03 29.96 -1.36
C CYS A 799 12.55 30.04 -1.82
#